data_AF-A0A4Y2T8K3-F1
#
_entry.id   AF-A0A4Y2T8K3-F1
#
_cell.length_a   1.000
_cell.length_b   1.000
_cell.length_c   1.000
_cell.angle_alpha   90.00
_cell.angle_beta   90.00
_cell.angle_gamma   90.00
#
_symmetry.space_group_name_H-M   'P 1'
#
loop_
_entity.id
_entity.type
_entity.pdbx_description
1 polymer ?
#
loop_
_entity_poly.entity_id
_entity_poly.type
_entity_poly.pdbx_seq_one_letter_code
_entity_poly.pdbx_strand_id
1 'polypeptide(L)'
;MYSMLYKNINLALQFSIGCNESWEDPGMPVKLEYSVDFGDTWQEVVQKCLPMELSCPGVAQQPSIYFAPVPWKRFTFPLHGDIISNWTRFRWSQKATQDATPSHMWAIKNVYIGPQCPHHCHGHGSCVELACKCDKGYIGDTCATAEDRPTFLKETFEEKTFDPTYWNYVVGGQIALPCSVLVEDLAAVFSGAGPRILETVDLDLRDAKFIQFVAQIGGYGDNLACIGASSRYQNAYLQYSINGGIRWYLLHELDYSLYSQPHTDHILIPEHARSSATRIRWWQPSGLTEGELLPALSVDNIYIGGSEINAFELFDDFESAGGADPTNWWFGPYSKVENSYCYHPSHALLWKKDSDIEERGITTRELIVENGFMIQFKIAVGCGEYTDSCLTNHSIRLEYSKEPGSENWELVNRACFPTNSIHSECAPNEFHNPSIYSTNTHKKWTLVMLDLPEKTFSSTTQFRWIQDTPTNIPKPRNLPAWAIDDVYIGEACPSMCHGKGICVQGKCQCDLGFSGADCKPSRNLIAARILPTTFLDSFENGLSADLWEVVKGGWISQECGSLAPHGGGKHLYMGECGRRETVTKELDASLAIKLMFVLRIGTEEGFSQCHINLLHPSSSDKSVILQYSINDGISWEFIALHSAMDFKKPRRLVYEIPEPAKVYGVRFRWWQPFHEGRGYDQWALDNVEIVSAPYDSRRH
;
A
#
# COMPACT_ATOMS: atom_id res chain seq x y z
N MET A 1 16.19 63.48 8.94
CA MET A 1 14.97 62.92 8.31
C MET A 1 15.25 62.00 7.12
N TYR A 2 16.42 62.07 6.46
CA TYR A 2 16.75 61.24 5.28
C TYR A 2 17.35 59.84 5.59
N SER A 3 17.70 59.51 6.84
CA SER A 3 18.40 58.25 7.17
C SER A 3 17.49 57.06 7.55
N MET A 4 16.16 57.20 7.47
CA MET A 4 15.22 56.10 7.80
C MET A 4 14.71 55.32 6.58
N LEU A 5 14.98 55.77 5.34
CA LEU A 5 14.48 55.14 4.11
C LEU A 5 15.27 53.90 3.65
N TYR A 6 16.43 53.62 4.24
CA TYR A 6 17.39 52.61 3.72
C TYR A 6 17.37 51.25 4.43
N LYS A 7 16.48 51.02 5.40
CA LYS A 7 16.58 49.79 6.23
C LYS A 7 16.08 48.51 5.56
N ASN A 8 15.30 48.60 4.49
CA ASN A 8 14.57 47.46 3.93
C ASN A 8 14.58 47.49 2.39
N ILE A 9 15.74 47.21 1.78
CA ILE A 9 15.91 47.12 0.32
C ILE A 9 15.80 45.65 -0.11
N ASN A 10 15.16 45.43 -1.25
CA ASN A 10 15.02 44.13 -1.89
C ASN A 10 15.57 44.18 -3.31
N LEU A 11 16.29 43.11 -3.70
CA LEU A 11 16.65 42.83 -5.09
C LEU A 11 15.79 41.67 -5.58
N ALA A 12 14.88 41.93 -6.51
CA ALA A 12 14.08 40.89 -7.16
C ALA A 12 14.35 40.87 -8.67
N LEU A 13 14.41 39.69 -9.26
CA LEU A 13 14.54 39.52 -10.70
C LEU A 13 13.94 38.20 -11.18
N GLN A 14 13.72 38.08 -12.48
CA GLN A 14 13.52 36.80 -13.15
C GLN A 14 14.75 36.49 -14.00
N PHE A 15 15.23 35.25 -13.88
CA PHE A 15 16.45 34.77 -14.51
C PHE A 15 16.19 33.44 -15.21
N SER A 16 16.86 33.21 -16.34
CA SER A 16 16.87 31.92 -17.05
C SER A 16 18.20 31.72 -17.77
N ILE A 17 18.70 30.47 -17.79
CA ILE A 17 19.96 30.07 -18.42
C ILE A 17 19.79 28.72 -19.13
N GLY A 18 20.33 28.62 -20.34
CA GLY A 18 20.41 27.39 -21.12
C GLY A 18 19.05 26.79 -21.49
N CYS A 19 18.01 27.58 -21.80
CA CYS A 19 16.68 27.06 -22.16
C CYS A 19 16.75 25.83 -23.10
N ASN A 20 16.30 24.66 -22.63
CA ASN A 20 16.36 23.33 -23.29
C ASN A 20 17.73 22.63 -23.35
N GLU A 21 18.77 23.15 -22.70
CA GLU A 21 20.07 22.50 -22.55
C GLU A 21 20.03 21.41 -21.46
N SER A 22 20.87 20.39 -21.61
CA SER A 22 21.00 19.30 -20.64
C SER A 22 21.74 19.77 -19.39
N TRP A 23 21.36 19.27 -18.21
CA TRP A 23 22.11 19.48 -16.97
C TRP A 23 23.46 18.75 -16.95
N GLU A 24 23.68 17.80 -17.87
CA GLU A 24 24.96 17.08 -18.04
C GLU A 24 26.09 18.01 -18.50
N ASP A 25 25.74 19.07 -19.24
CA ASP A 25 26.64 20.15 -19.57
C ASP A 25 26.17 21.43 -18.85
N PRO A 26 26.52 21.61 -17.57
CA PRO A 26 26.09 22.78 -16.82
C PRO A 26 26.70 24.10 -17.35
N GLY A 27 27.72 24.02 -18.21
CA GLY A 27 28.46 25.13 -18.77
C GLY A 27 29.07 26.06 -17.70
N MET A 28 29.46 27.26 -18.13
CA MET A 28 29.97 28.29 -17.23
C MET A 28 28.82 28.95 -16.46
N PRO A 29 28.89 29.02 -15.11
CA PRO A 29 27.81 29.59 -14.33
C PRO A 29 27.72 31.11 -14.46
N VAL A 30 26.52 31.64 -14.21
CA VAL A 30 26.28 33.07 -14.04
C VAL A 30 26.30 33.38 -12.54
N LYS A 31 27.13 34.35 -12.14
CA LYS A 31 27.22 34.83 -10.77
C LYS A 31 26.46 36.13 -10.61
N LEU A 32 25.69 36.24 -9.53
CA LEU A 32 25.14 37.51 -9.06
C LEU A 32 26.01 38.04 -7.92
N GLU A 33 26.63 39.19 -8.16
CA GLU A 33 27.63 39.79 -7.28
C GLU A 33 27.28 41.26 -6.98
N TYR A 34 27.80 41.77 -5.86
CA TYR A 34 27.72 43.17 -5.48
C TYR A 34 29.11 43.76 -5.19
N SER A 35 29.20 45.08 -5.27
CA SER A 35 30.37 45.87 -4.90
C SER A 35 29.94 47.11 -4.15
N VAL A 36 30.65 47.44 -3.07
CA VAL A 36 30.46 48.63 -2.24
C VAL A 36 31.56 49.68 -2.43
N ASP A 37 32.54 49.38 -3.28
CA ASP A 37 33.75 50.15 -3.56
C ASP A 37 33.84 50.56 -5.03
N PHE A 38 32.70 50.96 -5.61
CA PHE A 38 32.61 51.42 -6.99
C PHE A 38 33.05 50.41 -8.07
N GLY A 39 32.99 49.12 -7.77
CA GLY A 39 33.28 48.04 -8.71
C GLY A 39 34.72 47.53 -8.68
N ASP A 40 35.52 47.94 -7.68
CA ASP A 40 36.90 47.48 -7.52
C ASP A 40 36.92 46.02 -7.02
N THR A 41 36.18 45.70 -5.97
CA THR A 41 36.00 44.34 -5.46
C THR A 41 34.56 43.87 -5.58
N TRP A 42 34.39 42.59 -5.88
CA TRP A 42 33.08 41.97 -6.07
C TRP A 42 32.94 40.76 -5.17
N GLN A 43 31.77 40.66 -4.54
CA GLN A 43 31.40 39.56 -3.67
C GLN A 43 30.02 39.02 -4.08
N GLU A 44 29.79 37.73 -3.85
CA GLU A 44 28.50 37.10 -4.14
C GLU A 44 27.40 37.69 -3.24
N VAL A 45 26.23 38.01 -3.80
CA VAL A 45 25.09 38.57 -3.04
C VAL A 45 24.64 37.62 -1.94
N VAL A 46 24.67 36.33 -2.23
CA VAL A 46 24.50 35.27 -1.23
C VAL A 46 25.73 34.39 -1.28
N GLN A 47 26.42 34.27 -0.14
CA GLN A 47 27.55 33.36 0.01
C GLN A 47 27.07 31.94 0.32
N LYS A 48 27.86 30.95 -0.11
CA LYS A 48 27.65 29.55 0.30
C LYS A 48 27.82 29.49 1.81
N CYS A 49 26.89 28.80 2.47
CA CYS A 49 26.87 28.68 3.91
C CYS A 49 26.42 27.26 4.23
N LEU A 50 27.29 26.46 4.84
CA LEU A 50 26.99 25.07 5.21
C LEU A 50 26.96 24.92 6.73
N PRO A 51 26.10 24.05 7.31
CA PRO A 51 25.96 23.90 8.77
C PRO A 51 27.26 23.53 9.50
N MET A 52 28.22 22.99 8.75
CA MET A 52 29.54 22.60 9.24
C MET A 52 30.52 23.73 9.46
N GLU A 53 30.30 24.88 8.80
CA GLU A 53 31.21 26.01 8.83
C GLU A 53 30.93 26.85 10.09
N LEU A 54 31.99 27.23 10.82
CA LEU A 54 31.86 28.00 12.06
C LEU A 54 31.14 29.35 11.87
N SER A 55 31.24 29.94 10.67
CA SER A 55 30.54 31.17 10.28
C SER A 55 29.05 30.97 9.99
N CYS A 56 28.59 29.72 9.92
CA CYS A 56 27.27 29.32 9.42
C CYS A 56 26.56 28.30 10.33
N PRO A 57 26.50 28.52 11.67
CA PRO A 57 25.97 27.51 12.58
C PRO A 57 24.48 27.25 12.30
N GLY A 58 24.18 26.03 11.85
CA GLY A 58 22.80 25.55 11.63
C GLY A 58 22.10 26.14 10.40
N VAL A 59 22.83 26.78 9.48
CA VAL A 59 22.26 27.34 8.24
C VAL A 59 22.87 26.62 7.04
N ALA A 60 22.00 26.14 6.14
CA ALA A 60 22.39 25.60 4.86
C ALA A 60 21.82 26.51 3.75
N GLN A 61 22.67 27.22 3.03
CA GLN A 61 22.27 28.22 2.04
C GLN A 61 23.09 28.10 0.76
N GLN A 62 22.38 28.13 -0.37
CA GLN A 62 22.96 28.09 -1.70
C GLN A 62 23.55 29.46 -2.07
N PRO A 63 24.75 29.50 -2.68
CA PRO A 63 25.32 30.76 -3.16
C PRO A 63 24.54 31.32 -4.35
N SER A 64 24.71 32.61 -4.64
CA SER A 64 24.11 33.29 -5.80
C SER A 64 24.85 33.00 -7.11
N ILE A 65 25.07 31.71 -7.39
CA ILE A 65 25.74 31.14 -8.56
C ILE A 65 24.75 30.18 -9.25
N TYR A 66 24.51 30.38 -10.54
CA TYR A 66 23.49 29.66 -11.30
C TYR A 66 24.11 28.90 -12.48
N PHE A 67 23.79 27.62 -12.60
CA PHE A 67 24.25 26.72 -13.66
C PHE A 67 23.06 26.33 -14.55
N ALA A 68 23.32 25.95 -15.80
CA ALA A 68 22.27 25.48 -16.70
C ALA A 68 21.72 24.09 -16.29
N PRO A 69 20.43 23.79 -16.55
CA PRO A 69 19.39 24.70 -17.02
C PRO A 69 18.63 25.37 -15.86
N VAL A 70 18.27 26.65 -16.01
CA VAL A 70 17.29 27.31 -15.12
C VAL A 70 16.14 27.84 -15.99
N PRO A 71 14.90 27.33 -15.85
CA PRO A 71 13.75 27.92 -16.51
C PRO A 71 13.49 29.32 -15.96
N TRP A 72 12.54 30.06 -16.54
CA TRP A 72 12.18 31.38 -16.00
C TRP A 72 11.73 31.28 -14.55
N LYS A 73 12.63 31.62 -13.63
CA LYS A 73 12.41 31.56 -12.18
C LYS A 73 12.63 32.93 -11.58
N ARG A 74 11.76 33.30 -10.64
CA ARG A 74 11.89 34.53 -9.86
C ARG A 74 12.82 34.30 -8.68
N PHE A 75 13.81 35.16 -8.52
CA PHE A 75 14.70 35.20 -7.39
C PHE A 75 14.51 36.53 -6.65
N THR A 76 14.44 36.45 -5.33
CA THR A 76 14.21 37.61 -4.46
C THR A 76 15.21 37.54 -3.30
N PHE A 77 15.99 38.60 -3.14
CA PHE A 77 17.06 38.71 -2.16
C PHE A 77 16.76 39.87 -1.22
N PRO A 78 16.29 39.59 0.00
CA PRO A 78 16.25 40.58 1.07
C PRO A 78 17.68 41.02 1.37
N LEU A 79 17.97 42.30 1.16
CA LEU A 79 19.32 42.83 1.32
C LEU A 79 19.49 43.32 2.76
N HIS A 80 20.52 42.83 3.45
CA HIS A 80 20.82 43.18 4.84
C HIS A 80 22.33 43.33 5.06
N GLY A 81 22.72 44.16 6.02
CA GLY A 81 24.13 44.32 6.43
C GLY A 81 24.96 45.14 5.45
N ASP A 82 26.21 44.72 5.25
CA ASP A 82 27.25 45.49 4.56
C ASP A 82 26.98 45.74 3.07
N ILE A 83 26.09 44.96 2.46
CA ILE A 83 25.60 45.18 1.09
C ILE A 83 24.82 46.49 0.94
N ILE A 84 24.30 47.06 2.05
CA ILE A 84 23.56 48.32 2.04
C ILE A 84 24.55 49.47 2.22
N SER A 85 24.93 50.08 1.11
CA SER A 85 25.78 51.28 1.05
C SER A 85 25.20 52.30 0.06
N ASN A 86 25.62 53.55 0.19
CA ASN A 86 25.23 54.63 -0.75
C ASN A 86 25.74 54.39 -2.18
N TRP A 87 26.69 53.46 -2.36
CA TRP A 87 27.37 53.22 -3.63
C TRP A 87 27.33 51.76 -4.08
N THR A 88 26.43 50.96 -3.50
CA THR A 88 26.27 49.55 -3.87
C THR A 88 25.87 49.42 -5.33
N ARG A 89 26.59 48.58 -6.08
CA ARG A 89 26.25 48.17 -7.43
C ARG A 89 26.18 46.66 -7.53
N PHE A 90 25.33 46.16 -8.41
CA PHE A 90 25.15 44.74 -8.67
C PHE A 90 25.60 44.41 -10.09
N ARG A 91 26.12 43.20 -10.30
CA ARG A 91 26.38 42.66 -11.64
C ARG A 91 25.97 41.21 -11.72
N TRP A 92 25.57 40.84 -12.93
CA TRP A 92 25.48 39.44 -13.37
C TRP A 92 26.68 39.19 -14.27
N SER A 93 27.55 38.26 -13.89
CA SER A 93 28.78 37.99 -14.59
C SER A 93 28.88 36.52 -14.99
N GLN A 94 29.34 36.27 -16.21
CA GLN A 94 29.73 34.95 -16.69
C GLN A 94 31.18 35.09 -17.16
N LYS A 95 32.09 34.25 -16.66
CA LYS A 95 33.51 34.34 -17.02
C LYS A 95 33.68 33.93 -18.48
N ALA A 96 34.42 34.73 -19.25
CA ALA A 96 34.83 34.38 -20.60
C ALA A 96 35.94 33.31 -20.54
N THR A 97 35.74 32.20 -21.24
CA THR A 97 36.76 31.16 -21.44
C THR A 97 37.60 31.51 -22.68
N GLN A 98 38.91 31.25 -22.59
CA GLN A 98 39.84 31.46 -23.73
C GLN A 98 39.69 30.34 -24.78
N ASP A 99 39.28 29.16 -24.34
CA ASP A 99 38.85 28.05 -25.19
C ASP A 99 37.35 28.18 -25.43
N ALA A 100 36.91 27.95 -26.67
CA ALA A 100 35.52 28.03 -27.11
C ALA A 100 34.61 26.95 -26.48
N THR A 101 34.64 26.79 -25.16
CA THR A 101 33.62 26.03 -24.44
C THR A 101 32.27 26.72 -24.65
N PRO A 102 31.20 25.99 -25.00
CA PRO A 102 29.90 26.58 -25.20
C PRO A 102 29.44 27.25 -23.90
N SER A 103 29.38 28.59 -23.90
CA SER A 103 28.70 29.32 -22.83
C SER A 103 27.21 29.31 -23.14
N HIS A 104 26.41 28.75 -22.24
CA HIS A 104 24.96 28.74 -22.38
C HIS A 104 24.39 30.16 -22.40
N MET A 105 23.43 30.40 -23.29
CA MET A 105 22.70 31.67 -23.35
C MET A 105 21.89 31.87 -22.07
N TRP A 106 21.86 33.11 -21.56
CA TRP A 106 21.07 33.47 -20.39
C TRP A 106 20.45 34.85 -20.55
N ALA A 107 19.36 35.09 -19.82
CA ALA A 107 18.64 36.34 -19.84
C ALA A 107 18.10 36.71 -18.46
N ILE A 108 18.02 38.01 -18.20
CA ILE A 108 17.35 38.59 -17.04
C ILE A 108 16.18 39.47 -17.49
N LYS A 109 15.10 39.48 -16.73
CA LYS A 109 13.98 40.42 -16.91
C LYS A 109 13.39 40.82 -15.56
N ASN A 110 12.60 41.88 -15.55
CA ASN A 110 11.87 42.37 -14.37
C ASN A 110 12.79 42.61 -13.15
N VAL A 111 13.98 43.17 -13.38
CA VAL A 111 14.92 43.53 -12.31
C VAL A 111 14.34 44.71 -11.51
N TYR A 112 14.17 44.50 -10.21
CA TYR A 112 13.71 45.49 -9.25
C TYR A 112 14.72 45.59 -8.11
N ILE A 113 15.25 46.80 -7.89
CA ILE A 113 16.11 47.12 -6.76
C ILE A 113 15.48 48.33 -6.08
N GLY A 114 14.90 48.12 -4.91
CA GLY A 114 14.13 49.17 -4.25
C GLY A 114 13.59 48.74 -2.90
N PRO A 115 12.75 49.58 -2.27
CA PRO A 115 12.15 49.23 -1.00
C PRO A 115 11.32 47.95 -1.11
N GLN A 116 11.35 47.12 -0.07
CA GLN A 116 10.58 45.87 -0.08
C GLN A 116 9.07 46.15 0.03
N CYS A 117 8.26 45.38 -0.69
CA CYS A 117 6.84 45.25 -0.40
C CYS A 117 6.63 44.50 0.93
N PRO A 118 5.46 44.63 1.58
CA PRO A 118 5.12 43.84 2.76
C PRO A 118 5.41 42.35 2.54
N HIS A 119 6.23 41.77 3.42
CA HIS A 119 6.66 40.37 3.37
C HIS A 119 7.21 39.89 2.02
N HIS A 120 7.74 40.78 1.18
CA HIS A 120 8.20 40.45 -0.19
C HIS A 120 7.12 39.75 -1.04
N CYS A 121 5.85 40.08 -0.80
CA CYS A 121 4.70 39.43 -1.44
C CYS A 121 4.72 37.90 -1.25
N HIS A 122 5.27 37.43 -0.12
CA HIS A 122 5.52 36.02 0.20
C HIS A 122 6.21 35.22 -0.92
N GLY A 123 6.91 35.89 -1.83
CA GLY A 123 7.52 35.22 -2.98
C GLY A 123 6.53 34.75 -4.05
N HIS A 124 5.25 35.14 -3.97
CA HIS A 124 4.17 34.77 -4.88
C HIS A 124 3.55 35.97 -5.60
N GLY A 125 4.35 37.01 -5.83
CA GLY A 125 3.90 38.21 -6.53
C GLY A 125 5.05 39.12 -6.92
N SER A 126 4.71 40.15 -7.69
CA SER A 126 5.63 41.21 -8.08
C SER A 126 5.34 42.48 -7.29
N CYS A 127 6.39 43.12 -6.77
CA CYS A 127 6.27 44.39 -6.07
C CYS A 127 6.13 45.53 -7.08
N VAL A 128 5.00 46.22 -7.09
CA VAL A 128 4.70 47.35 -7.98
C VAL A 128 4.18 48.49 -7.11
N GLU A 129 4.86 49.65 -7.14
CA GLU A 129 4.49 50.83 -6.33
C GLU A 129 4.29 50.54 -4.83
N LEU A 130 5.13 49.66 -4.25
CA LEU A 130 5.06 49.20 -2.85
C LEU A 130 3.80 48.38 -2.50
N ALA A 131 3.03 47.96 -3.50
CA ALA A 131 1.92 47.02 -3.38
C ALA A 131 2.25 45.68 -4.07
N CYS A 132 1.65 44.60 -3.59
CA CYS A 132 1.86 43.27 -4.14
C CYS A 132 0.85 42.97 -5.26
N LYS A 133 1.37 42.66 -6.45
CA LYS A 133 0.59 42.07 -7.53
C LYS A 133 0.80 40.55 -7.52
N CYS A 134 -0.18 39.80 -7.03
CA CYS A 134 -0.08 38.36 -6.85
C CYS A 134 -0.04 37.58 -8.16
N ASP A 135 0.69 36.46 -8.13
CA ASP A 135 0.68 35.47 -9.19
C ASP A 135 -0.65 34.69 -9.16
N LYS A 136 -0.93 33.95 -10.24
CA LYS A 136 -2.14 33.14 -10.33
C LYS A 136 -2.18 32.09 -9.21
N GLY A 137 -3.33 31.97 -8.54
CA GLY A 137 -3.54 31.04 -7.44
C GLY A 137 -3.02 31.52 -6.09
N TYR A 138 -2.67 32.81 -5.96
CA TYR A 138 -2.37 33.45 -4.68
C TYR A 138 -3.18 34.73 -4.53
N ILE A 139 -3.67 34.97 -3.32
CA ILE A 139 -4.57 36.08 -3.01
C ILE A 139 -4.15 36.83 -1.73
N GLY A 140 -4.84 37.94 -1.48
CA GLY A 140 -4.62 38.83 -0.34
C GLY A 140 -3.55 39.90 -0.61
N ASP A 141 -3.47 40.88 0.28
CA ASP A 141 -2.63 42.08 0.12
C ASP A 141 -1.12 41.78 0.07
N THR A 142 -0.72 40.59 0.52
CA THR A 142 0.69 40.14 0.57
C THR A 142 0.93 38.82 -0.17
N CYS A 143 -0.06 38.29 -0.90
CA CYS A 143 0.02 37.05 -1.66
C CYS A 143 0.40 35.81 -0.82
N ALA A 144 0.05 35.79 0.47
CA ALA A 144 0.41 34.72 1.40
C ALA A 144 -0.46 33.47 1.25
N THR A 145 -1.73 33.66 0.90
CA THR A 145 -2.71 32.57 0.84
C THR A 145 -2.73 32.00 -0.57
N ALA A 146 -2.48 30.70 -0.68
CA ALA A 146 -2.64 29.97 -1.92
C ALA A 146 -4.03 29.35 -2.02
N GLU A 147 -4.60 29.38 -3.23
CA GLU A 147 -5.82 28.66 -3.58
C GLU A 147 -5.45 27.39 -4.35
N ASP A 148 -6.20 26.31 -4.11
CA ASP A 148 -6.12 25.02 -4.83
C ASP A 148 -4.70 24.44 -4.92
N ARG A 149 -4.07 24.16 -3.78
CA ARG A 149 -2.77 23.48 -3.70
C ARG A 149 -2.90 22.03 -3.27
N PRO A 150 -2.03 21.13 -3.76
CA PRO A 150 -2.01 19.76 -3.30
C PRO A 150 -1.78 19.71 -1.78
N THR A 151 -2.63 18.96 -1.08
CA THR A 151 -2.56 18.77 0.39
C THR A 151 -1.62 17.63 0.79
N PHE A 152 -1.22 16.81 -0.19
CA PHE A 152 -0.24 15.75 -0.04
C PHE A 152 0.58 15.60 -1.33
N LEU A 153 1.69 14.89 -1.25
CA LEU A 153 2.51 14.47 -2.38
C LEU A 153 2.92 13.02 -2.13
N LYS A 154 2.70 12.13 -3.12
CA LYS A 154 3.17 10.75 -3.13
C LYS A 154 3.86 10.48 -4.46
N GLU A 155 5.12 10.08 -4.43
CA GLU A 155 5.94 9.89 -5.64
C GLU A 155 6.82 8.64 -5.49
N THR A 156 6.80 7.79 -6.53
CA THR A 156 7.63 6.58 -6.65
C THR A 156 8.64 6.68 -7.79
N PHE A 157 8.57 7.72 -8.63
CA PHE A 157 9.45 7.92 -9.77
C PHE A 157 9.43 6.79 -10.81
N GLU A 158 8.33 6.06 -10.91
CA GLU A 158 8.15 5.02 -11.93
C GLU A 158 7.87 5.59 -13.34
N GLU A 159 7.37 6.84 -13.39
CA GLU A 159 7.24 7.60 -14.64
C GLU A 159 8.57 8.24 -15.02
N LYS A 160 8.97 8.20 -16.30
CA LYS A 160 10.30 8.69 -16.74
C LYS A 160 10.50 10.21 -16.67
N THR A 161 9.48 10.97 -16.27
CA THR A 161 9.52 12.44 -16.24
C THR A 161 8.89 12.95 -14.96
N PHE A 162 9.50 13.98 -14.36
CA PHE A 162 8.94 14.66 -13.20
C PHE A 162 7.62 15.35 -13.55
N ASP A 163 6.54 15.03 -12.83
CA ASP A 163 5.23 15.66 -12.98
C ASP A 163 5.27 17.15 -12.53
N PRO A 164 5.00 18.12 -13.43
CA PRO A 164 4.99 19.55 -13.09
C PRO A 164 3.89 19.95 -12.10
N THR A 165 2.93 19.06 -11.82
CA THR A 165 1.91 19.23 -10.77
C THR A 165 2.53 19.21 -9.38
N TYR A 166 3.60 18.43 -9.19
CA TYR A 166 4.27 18.24 -7.89
C TYR A 166 5.66 18.86 -7.84
N TRP A 167 6.35 18.96 -8.98
CA TRP A 167 7.74 19.39 -9.05
C TRP A 167 7.88 20.77 -9.71
N ASN A 168 8.31 21.76 -8.94
CA ASN A 168 8.48 23.15 -9.41
C ASN A 168 9.83 23.35 -10.10
N TYR A 169 10.88 22.72 -9.58
CA TYR A 169 12.24 22.96 -10.06
C TYR A 169 13.15 21.77 -9.76
N VAL A 170 13.65 21.14 -10.82
CA VAL A 170 14.57 19.99 -10.74
C VAL A 170 15.83 20.29 -11.53
N VAL A 171 17.00 20.18 -10.90
CA VAL A 171 18.31 20.41 -11.55
C VAL A 171 19.33 19.40 -11.08
N GLY A 172 20.18 18.96 -12.01
CA GLY A 172 21.30 18.05 -11.73
C GLY A 172 20.87 16.61 -11.49
N GLY A 173 19.64 16.24 -11.89
CA GLY A 173 19.12 14.89 -11.73
C GLY A 173 18.02 14.55 -12.72
N GLN A 174 17.76 13.25 -12.80
CA GLN A 174 16.78 12.63 -13.69
C GLN A 174 16.17 11.41 -12.99
N ILE A 175 15.07 10.91 -13.54
CA ILE A 175 14.50 9.63 -13.12
C ILE A 175 15.27 8.52 -13.85
N ALA A 176 16.01 7.70 -13.10
CA ALA A 176 16.90 6.67 -13.65
C ALA A 176 17.16 5.55 -12.63
N LEU A 177 17.84 4.49 -13.10
CA LEU A 177 18.35 3.43 -12.25
C LEU A 177 19.41 4.03 -11.28
N PRO A 178 19.21 3.92 -9.95
CA PRO A 178 20.17 4.38 -8.96
C PRO A 178 21.43 3.49 -8.91
N CYS A 179 22.43 3.90 -8.13
CA CYS A 179 23.66 3.14 -7.94
C CYS A 179 23.42 1.76 -7.30
N SER A 180 22.42 1.68 -6.43
CA SER A 180 21.82 0.43 -5.94
C SER A 180 20.32 0.64 -5.82
N VAL A 181 19.54 -0.42 -6.02
CA VAL A 181 18.09 -0.42 -5.86
C VAL A 181 17.73 0.14 -4.48
N LEU A 182 16.94 1.23 -4.45
CA LEU A 182 16.44 1.81 -3.21
C LEU A 182 15.23 1.01 -2.72
N VAL A 183 14.19 0.92 -3.55
CA VAL A 183 12.99 0.12 -3.29
C VAL A 183 12.57 -0.64 -4.55
N GLU A 184 12.31 0.10 -5.63
CA GLU A 184 12.05 -0.43 -6.97
C GLU A 184 13.21 -0.12 -7.92
N ASP A 185 12.98 -0.26 -9.23
CA ASP A 185 14.01 -0.08 -10.24
C ASP A 185 14.42 1.39 -10.38
N LEU A 186 13.46 2.31 -10.49
CA LEU A 186 13.71 3.72 -10.78
C LEU A 186 13.70 4.58 -9.51
N ALA A 187 14.45 5.67 -9.54
CA ALA A 187 14.46 6.68 -8.48
C ALA A 187 14.81 8.06 -9.07
N ALA A 188 14.63 9.12 -8.29
CA ALA A 188 15.18 10.42 -8.63
C ALA A 188 16.70 10.44 -8.32
N VAL A 189 17.52 10.36 -9.36
CA VAL A 189 18.98 10.25 -9.27
C VAL A 189 19.65 11.57 -9.67
N PHE A 190 20.39 12.15 -8.75
CA PHE A 190 21.12 13.40 -8.90
C PHE A 190 22.62 13.17 -8.98
N SER A 191 23.14 13.16 -10.21
CA SER A 191 24.55 12.93 -10.53
C SER A 191 25.22 14.13 -11.22
N GLY A 192 24.48 15.20 -11.52
CA GLY A 192 25.00 16.38 -12.22
C GLY A 192 26.18 17.05 -11.51
N ALA A 193 27.06 17.69 -12.29
CA ALA A 193 28.25 18.40 -11.77
C ALA A 193 27.91 19.77 -11.13
N GLY A 194 26.76 20.34 -11.49
CA GLY A 194 26.22 21.57 -10.91
C GLY A 194 25.45 21.34 -9.59
N PRO A 195 24.61 22.30 -9.16
CA PRO A 195 23.75 22.13 -8.00
C PRO A 195 22.71 21.02 -8.27
N ARG A 196 22.47 20.19 -7.26
CA ARG A 196 21.51 19.08 -7.31
C ARG A 196 20.32 19.44 -6.45
N ILE A 197 19.17 19.67 -7.08
CA ILE A 197 17.98 20.21 -6.42
C ILE A 197 16.75 19.45 -6.90
N LEU A 198 15.96 18.97 -5.96
CA LEU A 198 14.59 18.51 -6.15
C LEU A 198 13.69 19.42 -5.33
N GLU A 199 12.90 20.28 -5.97
CA GLU A 199 12.05 21.27 -5.30
C GLU A 199 10.58 21.04 -5.68
N THR A 200 9.73 20.88 -4.67
CA THR A 200 8.28 20.70 -4.84
C THR A 200 7.61 22.00 -5.31
N VAL A 201 6.38 21.91 -5.81
CA VAL A 201 5.45 23.05 -5.79
C VAL A 201 5.13 23.46 -4.35
N ASP A 202 4.45 24.58 -4.17
CA ASP A 202 3.90 24.91 -2.85
C ASP A 202 2.75 23.97 -2.54
N LEU A 203 2.86 23.27 -1.41
CA LEU A 203 1.88 22.33 -0.88
C LEU A 203 1.09 23.02 0.25
N ASP A 204 -0.18 22.65 0.40
CA ASP A 204 -0.97 23.02 1.56
C ASP A 204 -0.72 22.02 2.70
N LEU A 205 0.19 22.37 3.61
CA LEU A 205 0.64 21.50 4.68
C LEU A 205 -0.04 21.80 6.02
N ARG A 206 -1.17 22.51 6.04
CA ARG A 206 -1.87 22.86 7.29
C ARG A 206 -2.24 21.64 8.12
N ASP A 207 -2.71 20.59 7.46
CA ASP A 207 -3.13 19.33 8.10
C ASP A 207 -2.05 18.24 8.02
N ALA A 208 -0.96 18.49 7.29
CA ALA A 208 0.11 17.52 7.09
C ALA A 208 0.94 17.31 8.37
N LYS A 209 1.32 16.06 8.62
CA LYS A 209 1.98 15.64 9.86
C LYS A 209 3.45 15.31 9.69
N PHE A 210 3.81 14.64 8.59
CA PHE A 210 5.17 14.13 8.40
C PHE A 210 5.59 14.11 6.92
N ILE A 211 6.89 13.94 6.74
CA ILE A 211 7.55 13.65 5.48
C ILE A 211 8.26 12.30 5.64
N GLN A 212 8.06 11.41 4.69
CA GLN A 212 8.75 10.13 4.60
C GLN A 212 9.39 9.98 3.22
N PHE A 213 10.58 9.42 3.15
CA PHE A 213 11.25 9.08 1.90
C PHE A 213 12.37 8.06 2.15
N VAL A 214 12.81 7.41 1.07
CA VAL A 214 14.03 6.61 1.04
C VAL A 214 15.10 7.40 0.31
N ALA A 215 16.31 7.45 0.84
CA ALA A 215 17.43 8.10 0.17
C ALA A 215 18.73 7.32 0.30
N GLN A 216 19.65 7.58 -0.63
CA GLN A 216 21.01 7.08 -0.62
C GLN A 216 21.97 8.12 -1.21
N ILE A 217 23.18 8.22 -0.64
CA ILE A 217 24.27 9.05 -1.15
C ILE A 217 25.43 8.14 -1.57
N GLY A 218 25.68 8.09 -2.88
CA GLY A 218 26.67 7.22 -3.49
C GLY A 218 26.12 5.82 -3.75
N GLY A 219 26.99 4.82 -3.69
CA GLY A 219 26.67 3.41 -3.91
C GLY A 219 27.75 2.70 -4.71
N TYR A 220 27.44 1.49 -5.19
CA TYR A 220 28.33 0.70 -6.03
C TYR A 220 27.66 0.44 -7.38
N GLY A 221 28.14 1.06 -8.46
CA GLY A 221 27.58 0.88 -9.79
C GLY A 221 28.53 1.32 -10.90
N ASP A 222 28.12 1.12 -12.15
CA ASP A 222 28.95 1.43 -13.32
C ASP A 222 29.04 2.94 -13.62
N ASN A 223 28.15 3.76 -13.03
CA ASN A 223 28.15 5.21 -13.23
C ASN A 223 29.29 5.85 -12.42
N LEU A 224 30.00 6.80 -13.04
CA LEU A 224 31.10 7.57 -12.42
C LEU A 224 30.67 8.33 -11.15
N ALA A 225 29.39 8.63 -10.99
CA ALA A 225 28.84 9.25 -9.78
C ALA A 225 28.49 8.25 -8.65
N CYS A 226 28.57 6.94 -8.92
CA CYS A 226 28.40 5.86 -7.93
C CYS A 226 29.70 5.61 -7.16
N ILE A 227 30.18 6.67 -6.52
CA ILE A 227 31.30 6.62 -5.59
C ILE A 227 30.77 6.71 -4.16
N GLY A 228 31.43 6.04 -3.22
CA GLY A 228 31.10 6.19 -1.80
C GLY A 228 31.40 7.60 -1.32
N ALA A 229 30.48 8.18 -0.54
CA ALA A 229 30.72 9.46 0.09
C ALA A 229 31.77 9.33 1.22
N SER A 230 32.63 10.33 1.36
CA SER A 230 33.77 10.30 2.28
C SER A 230 33.86 11.50 3.22
N SER A 231 32.99 12.50 3.04
CA SER A 231 33.06 13.75 3.76
C SER A 231 31.69 14.40 3.92
N ARG A 232 31.52 15.10 5.04
CA ARG A 232 30.34 15.90 5.35
C ARG A 232 30.01 16.99 4.32
N TYR A 233 30.97 17.45 3.52
CA TYR A 233 30.72 18.39 2.42
C TYR A 233 29.84 17.81 1.30
N GLN A 234 29.67 16.48 1.30
CA GLN A 234 28.86 15.73 0.33
C GLN A 234 27.46 15.40 0.88
N ASN A 235 27.13 15.86 2.08
CA ASN A 235 25.80 15.73 2.67
C ASN A 235 24.75 16.39 1.78
N ALA A 236 23.55 15.83 1.81
CA ALA A 236 22.36 16.47 1.26
C ALA A 236 21.52 17.07 2.39
N TYR A 237 20.69 18.05 2.05
CA TYR A 237 19.88 18.80 3.01
C TYR A 237 18.43 18.81 2.58
N LEU A 238 17.54 18.45 3.50
CA LEU A 238 16.11 18.65 3.36
C LEU A 238 15.74 20.00 3.99
N GLN A 239 15.07 20.85 3.22
CA GLN A 239 14.69 22.18 3.66
C GLN A 239 13.26 22.51 3.28
N TYR A 240 12.68 23.47 4.00
CA TYR A 240 11.37 24.02 3.66
C TYR A 240 11.37 25.54 3.57
N SER A 241 10.39 26.08 2.85
CA SER A 241 10.15 27.52 2.72
C SER A 241 8.64 27.79 2.78
N ILE A 242 8.25 28.83 3.51
CA ILE A 242 6.86 29.31 3.62
C ILE A 242 6.62 30.63 2.89
N ASN A 243 7.57 31.02 2.03
CA ASN A 243 7.56 32.30 1.33
C ASN A 243 8.13 32.17 -0.09
N GLY A 244 7.71 31.12 -0.80
CA GLY A 244 8.03 30.93 -2.21
C GLY A 244 9.52 30.75 -2.51
N GLY A 245 10.31 30.30 -1.54
CA GLY A 245 11.75 30.05 -1.70
C GLY A 245 12.65 31.26 -1.45
N ILE A 246 12.13 32.36 -0.88
CA ILE A 246 12.94 33.53 -0.48
C ILE A 246 13.88 33.16 0.68
N ARG A 247 13.34 32.47 1.68
CA ARG A 247 14.09 31.96 2.82
C ARG A 247 13.84 30.47 2.98
N TRP A 248 14.91 29.73 3.24
CA TRP A 248 14.88 28.29 3.48
C TRP A 248 15.29 27.99 4.92
N TYR A 249 14.60 27.04 5.52
CA TYR A 249 14.85 26.54 6.87
C TYR A 249 15.30 25.09 6.77
N LEU A 250 16.36 24.73 7.49
CA LEU A 250 16.85 23.36 7.55
C LEU A 250 15.84 22.50 8.33
N LEU A 251 15.42 21.39 7.71
CA LEU A 251 14.52 20.41 8.33
C LEU A 251 15.30 19.17 8.77
N HIS A 252 16.17 18.66 7.89
CA HIS A 252 16.97 17.46 8.16
C HIS A 252 18.28 17.48 7.36
N GLU A 253 19.34 16.93 7.95
CA GLU A 253 20.64 16.75 7.29
C GLU A 253 20.84 15.27 6.98
N LEU A 254 21.02 14.95 5.70
CA LEU A 254 21.27 13.59 5.24
C LEU A 254 22.77 13.33 5.34
N ASP A 255 23.19 12.70 6.44
CA ASP A 255 24.61 12.43 6.73
C ASP A 255 25.19 11.36 5.80
N TYR A 256 26.26 11.69 5.10
CA TYR A 256 26.89 10.82 4.12
C TYR A 256 27.22 9.39 4.61
N SER A 257 27.48 9.21 5.91
CA SER A 257 27.81 7.89 6.47
C SER A 257 26.57 7.02 6.67
N LEU A 258 25.46 7.61 7.12
CA LEU A 258 24.19 6.92 7.35
C LEU A 258 23.52 6.52 6.03
N TYR A 259 23.54 7.42 5.04
CA TYR A 259 22.92 7.20 3.73
C TYR A 259 23.86 6.49 2.74
N SER A 260 24.91 5.82 3.22
CA SER A 260 25.77 4.99 2.35
C SER A 260 25.03 3.77 1.79
N GLN A 261 23.96 3.35 2.46
CA GLN A 261 22.97 2.37 2.03
C GLN A 261 21.59 3.04 1.98
N PRO A 262 20.61 2.46 1.26
CA PRO A 262 19.23 2.96 1.29
C PRO A 262 18.73 3.10 2.73
N HIS A 263 18.31 4.30 3.09
CA HIS A 263 17.80 4.63 4.42
C HIS A 263 16.45 5.31 4.32
N THR A 264 15.51 4.89 5.18
CA THR A 264 14.15 5.44 5.26
C THR A 264 14.05 6.40 6.42
N ASP A 265 13.67 7.64 6.15
CA ASP A 265 13.37 8.63 7.19
C ASP A 265 11.88 8.82 7.38
N HIS A 266 11.49 9.13 8.62
CA HIS A 266 10.17 9.62 8.96
C HIS A 266 10.31 10.87 9.83
N ILE A 267 10.02 12.04 9.25
CA ILE A 267 10.30 13.35 9.85
C ILE A 267 8.99 14.08 10.12
N LEU A 268 8.78 14.51 11.35
CA LEU A 268 7.61 15.32 11.70
C LEU A 268 7.71 16.73 11.11
N ILE A 269 6.62 17.20 10.51
CA ILE A 269 6.54 18.57 9.98
C ILE A 269 6.36 19.52 11.18
N PRO A 270 7.31 20.47 11.39
CA PRO A 270 7.21 21.43 12.48
C PRO A 270 6.03 22.39 12.24
N GLU A 271 5.44 22.91 13.32
CA GLU A 271 4.28 23.80 13.27
C GLU A 271 4.49 24.99 12.33
N HIS A 272 5.68 25.59 12.33
CA HIS A 272 6.02 26.72 11.45
C HIS A 272 6.02 26.36 9.95
N ALA A 273 6.18 25.08 9.59
CA ALA A 273 6.10 24.61 8.21
C ALA A 273 4.67 24.24 7.77
N ARG A 274 3.69 24.22 8.69
CA ARG A 274 2.28 23.88 8.38
C ARG A 274 1.52 25.11 7.90
N SER A 275 1.76 25.50 6.66
CA SER A 275 1.14 26.66 6.02
C SER A 275 0.41 26.26 4.74
N SER A 276 -0.45 27.14 4.23
CA SER A 276 -1.17 26.92 2.96
C SER A 276 -0.26 26.92 1.72
N ALA A 277 1.01 27.31 1.87
CA ALA A 277 1.97 27.45 0.77
C ALA A 277 3.39 27.12 1.24
N THR A 278 3.61 25.86 1.61
CA THR A 278 4.93 25.38 2.04
C THR A 278 5.60 24.61 0.91
N ARG A 279 6.83 24.99 0.58
CA ARG A 279 7.69 24.31 -0.37
C ARG A 279 8.74 23.48 0.34
N ILE A 280 9.03 22.30 -0.19
CA ILE A 280 10.11 21.43 0.32
C ILE A 280 11.15 21.25 -0.79
N ARG A 281 12.43 21.15 -0.40
CA ARG A 281 13.49 20.78 -1.34
C ARG A 281 14.51 19.84 -0.73
N TRP A 282 15.01 18.92 -1.55
CA TRP A 282 16.25 18.20 -1.34
C TRP A 282 17.34 18.92 -2.12
N TRP A 283 18.43 19.23 -1.43
CA TRP A 283 19.54 19.97 -2.01
C TRP A 283 20.87 19.35 -1.61
N GLN A 284 21.67 18.97 -2.61
CA GLN A 284 23.08 18.64 -2.42
C GLN A 284 23.94 19.79 -2.96
N PRO A 285 24.83 20.38 -2.14
CA PRO A 285 25.71 21.44 -2.60
C PRO A 285 26.64 20.99 -3.72
N SER A 286 26.98 21.90 -4.63
CA SER A 286 28.02 21.65 -5.63
C SER A 286 29.41 21.53 -4.97
N GLY A 287 30.32 20.84 -5.66
CA GLY A 287 31.69 20.56 -5.22
C GLY A 287 32.49 21.82 -4.89
N LEU A 288 33.57 21.64 -4.12
CA LEU A 288 34.46 22.74 -3.72
C LEU A 288 35.43 23.11 -4.84
N THR A 289 35.74 22.18 -5.73
CA THR A 289 36.63 22.38 -6.88
C THR A 289 35.93 22.07 -8.20
N GLU A 290 36.33 22.81 -9.24
CA GLU A 290 35.83 22.61 -10.60
C GLU A 290 36.26 21.23 -11.09
N GLY A 291 35.29 20.36 -11.41
CA GLY A 291 35.53 18.98 -11.83
C GLY A 291 35.56 17.93 -10.70
N GLU A 292 35.23 18.28 -9.45
CA GLU A 292 35.08 17.31 -8.37
C GLU A 292 33.89 16.37 -8.62
N LEU A 293 34.16 15.05 -8.64
CA LEU A 293 33.11 14.03 -8.70
C LEU A 293 32.42 13.93 -7.33
N LEU A 294 31.12 14.23 -7.30
CA LEU A 294 30.30 14.09 -6.09
C LEU A 294 29.48 12.79 -6.13
N PRO A 295 29.36 12.07 -5.00
CA PRO A 295 28.53 10.87 -4.89
C PRO A 295 27.08 11.22 -5.22
N ALA A 296 26.44 10.44 -6.10
CA ALA A 296 25.07 10.69 -6.53
C ALA A 296 24.09 10.68 -5.34
N LEU A 297 23.16 11.62 -5.28
CA LEU A 297 22.03 11.54 -4.36
C LEU A 297 20.89 10.83 -5.08
N SER A 298 20.38 9.75 -4.52
CA SER A 298 19.17 9.08 -5.00
C SER A 298 18.07 9.24 -3.96
N VAL A 299 16.86 9.61 -4.39
CA VAL A 299 15.69 9.74 -3.52
C VAL A 299 14.52 8.99 -4.17
N ASP A 300 13.77 8.26 -3.35
CA ASP A 300 12.68 7.41 -3.79
C ASP A 300 11.55 7.37 -2.73
N ASN A 301 10.35 6.92 -3.13
CA ASN A 301 9.16 6.77 -2.28
C ASN A 301 8.90 7.97 -1.36
N ILE A 302 8.79 9.16 -1.95
CA ILE A 302 8.52 10.41 -1.23
C ILE A 302 7.04 10.49 -0.90
N TYR A 303 6.72 10.59 0.38
CA TYR A 303 5.39 10.93 0.88
C TYR A 303 5.45 12.17 1.77
N ILE A 304 4.67 13.20 1.43
CA ILE A 304 4.48 14.40 2.25
C ILE A 304 2.98 14.50 2.52
N GLY A 305 2.58 14.45 3.80
CA GLY A 305 1.16 14.51 4.16
C GLY A 305 0.88 13.88 5.51
N GLY A 306 -0.15 13.04 5.54
CA GLY A 306 -0.74 12.51 6.77
C GLY A 306 -1.78 13.46 7.36
N SER A 307 -2.50 12.98 8.37
CA SER A 307 -3.55 13.72 9.07
C SER A 307 -3.38 13.61 10.58
N GLU A 308 -3.88 14.59 11.33
CA GLU A 308 -3.99 14.49 12.80
C GLU A 308 -5.01 13.42 13.22
N ILE A 309 -6.05 13.25 12.40
CA ILE A 309 -7.12 12.27 12.62
C ILE A 309 -7.05 11.25 11.49
N ASN A 310 -6.79 9.99 11.85
CA ASN A 310 -6.78 8.89 10.91
C ASN A 310 -8.19 8.63 10.39
N ALA A 311 -8.30 8.12 9.16
CA ALA A 311 -9.61 7.82 8.60
C ALA A 311 -10.24 6.63 9.31
N PHE A 312 -11.57 6.61 9.40
CA PHE A 312 -12.34 5.48 9.92
C PHE A 312 -12.83 4.54 8.82
N GLU A 313 -12.62 4.92 7.56
CA GLU A 313 -13.03 4.14 6.39
C GLU A 313 -11.94 4.17 5.31
N LEU A 314 -11.79 3.06 4.62
CA LEU A 314 -10.99 2.88 3.41
C LEU A 314 -11.85 2.10 2.41
N PHE A 315 -11.99 2.66 1.21
CA PHE A 315 -12.64 1.99 0.08
C PHE A 315 -11.81 2.23 -1.19
N ASP A 316 -11.50 1.17 -1.91
CA ASP A 316 -10.82 1.25 -3.21
C ASP A 316 -11.24 0.10 -4.12
N ASP A 317 -11.83 0.44 -5.26
CA ASP A 317 -12.20 -0.47 -6.36
C ASP A 317 -11.22 -0.41 -7.53
N PHE A 318 -10.16 0.41 -7.42
CA PHE A 318 -9.13 0.62 -8.44
C PHE A 318 -9.64 1.11 -9.82
N GLU A 319 -10.90 1.53 -9.92
CA GLU A 319 -11.52 1.99 -11.18
C GLU A 319 -11.31 3.50 -11.43
N SER A 320 -10.78 4.22 -10.44
CA SER A 320 -10.57 5.66 -10.51
C SER A 320 -9.54 6.04 -11.59
N ALA A 321 -9.69 7.23 -12.18
CA ALA A 321 -8.72 7.77 -13.14
C ALA A 321 -7.39 8.08 -12.43
N GLY A 322 -6.48 7.10 -12.44
CA GLY A 322 -5.25 7.11 -11.64
C GLY A 322 -4.95 5.78 -10.95
N GLY A 323 -5.88 4.82 -10.98
CA GLY A 323 -5.71 3.52 -10.35
C GLY A 323 -6.08 3.56 -8.86
N ALA A 324 -5.15 3.13 -7.99
CA ALA A 324 -5.33 3.09 -6.56
C ALA A 324 -5.34 4.51 -5.96
N ASP A 325 -6.26 4.77 -5.02
CA ASP A 325 -6.32 6.05 -4.31
C ASP A 325 -5.02 6.25 -3.51
N PRO A 326 -4.21 7.26 -3.85
CA PRO A 326 -2.90 7.44 -3.24
C PRO A 326 -2.95 7.77 -1.74
N THR A 327 -4.12 8.16 -1.21
CA THR A 327 -4.33 8.47 0.21
C THR A 327 -4.75 7.26 1.05
N ASN A 328 -5.20 6.17 0.40
CA ASN A 328 -5.62 4.94 1.09
C ASN A 328 -4.45 3.99 1.35
N TRP A 329 -3.41 4.08 0.54
CA TRP A 329 -2.34 3.08 0.49
C TRP A 329 -0.97 3.70 0.73
N TRP A 330 -0.12 2.97 1.43
CA TRP A 330 1.32 3.19 1.39
C TRP A 330 1.92 2.71 0.07
N PHE A 331 3.25 2.77 -0.03
CA PHE A 331 3.95 2.29 -1.21
C PHE A 331 3.74 0.77 -1.32
N GLY A 332 3.34 0.32 -2.51
CA GLY A 332 3.17 -1.10 -2.84
C GLY A 332 4.19 -1.47 -3.90
N PRO A 333 5.42 -1.87 -3.53
CA PRO A 333 6.47 -2.16 -4.49
C PRO A 333 6.03 -3.21 -5.51
N TYR A 334 6.35 -2.96 -6.77
CA TYR A 334 6.10 -3.79 -7.95
C TYR A 334 4.62 -4.05 -8.26
N SER A 335 3.73 -3.28 -7.62
CA SER A 335 2.30 -3.36 -7.86
C SER A 335 1.90 -2.48 -9.03
N LYS A 336 0.99 -2.97 -9.88
CA LYS A 336 0.40 -2.20 -10.97
C LYS A 336 -1.09 -2.42 -11.00
N VAL A 337 -1.84 -1.34 -11.20
CA VAL A 337 -3.27 -1.45 -11.49
C VAL A 337 -3.41 -1.85 -12.96
N GLU A 338 -3.91 -3.05 -13.18
CA GLU A 338 -4.11 -3.60 -14.53
C GLU A 338 -5.52 -4.19 -14.66
N ASN A 339 -6.02 -4.22 -15.89
CA ASN A 339 -7.28 -4.88 -16.19
C ASN A 339 -7.05 -6.35 -16.56
N SER A 340 -8.13 -7.14 -16.56
CA SER A 340 -8.14 -8.49 -17.15
C SER A 340 -7.27 -9.54 -16.46
N TYR A 341 -6.92 -9.39 -15.18
CA TYR A 341 -6.29 -10.47 -14.41
C TYR A 341 -7.29 -11.56 -14.05
N CYS A 342 -6.92 -12.84 -14.21
CA CYS A 342 -7.78 -13.99 -13.97
C CYS A 342 -9.15 -13.95 -14.70
N TYR A 343 -9.19 -13.41 -15.92
CA TYR A 343 -10.41 -13.23 -16.73
C TYR A 343 -11.46 -12.30 -16.08
N HIS A 344 -11.06 -11.45 -15.14
CA HIS A 344 -11.94 -10.47 -14.52
C HIS A 344 -11.81 -9.12 -15.22
N PRO A 345 -12.92 -8.52 -15.68
CA PRO A 345 -12.87 -7.37 -16.58
C PRO A 345 -12.55 -6.03 -15.89
N SER A 346 -12.59 -5.96 -14.55
CA SER A 346 -12.26 -4.75 -13.77
C SER A 346 -10.75 -4.50 -13.71
N HIS A 347 -10.40 -3.28 -13.31
CA HIS A 347 -9.08 -2.95 -12.82
C HIS A 347 -8.85 -3.58 -11.45
N ALA A 348 -7.65 -4.09 -11.22
CA ALA A 348 -7.25 -4.63 -9.93
C ALA A 348 -5.77 -4.34 -9.68
N LEU A 349 -5.39 -4.28 -8.42
CA LEU A 349 -3.99 -4.11 -8.04
C LEU A 349 -3.27 -5.47 -8.12
N LEU A 350 -2.30 -5.58 -9.02
CA LEU A 350 -1.65 -6.82 -9.43
C LEU A 350 -0.14 -6.82 -9.16
N TRP A 351 0.36 -7.93 -8.61
CA TRP A 351 1.78 -8.29 -8.61
C TRP A 351 2.03 -9.39 -9.62
N LYS A 352 2.88 -9.12 -10.60
CA LYS A 352 3.21 -10.08 -11.68
C LYS A 352 4.17 -11.17 -11.20
N LYS A 353 4.27 -12.22 -12.01
CA LYS A 353 5.25 -13.30 -11.83
C LYS A 353 6.66 -12.74 -12.08
N ASP A 354 7.51 -12.79 -11.07
CA ASP A 354 8.90 -12.31 -11.16
C ASP A 354 9.83 -13.21 -10.32
N SER A 355 11.10 -13.26 -10.69
CA SER A 355 12.13 -14.12 -10.11
C SER A 355 12.98 -13.46 -9.01
N ASP A 356 13.05 -12.13 -8.94
CA ASP A 356 14.14 -11.46 -8.20
C ASP A 356 13.71 -10.47 -7.09
N ILE A 357 12.40 -10.27 -6.90
CA ILE A 357 11.85 -9.29 -5.95
C ILE A 357 11.87 -9.80 -4.49
N GLU A 358 12.27 -8.94 -3.56
CA GLU A 358 12.46 -9.27 -2.13
C GLU A 358 11.16 -9.16 -1.30
N GLU A 359 10.30 -8.20 -1.60
CA GLU A 359 9.03 -7.98 -0.90
C GLU A 359 7.91 -7.67 -1.90
N ARG A 360 6.79 -8.39 -1.76
CA ARG A 360 5.57 -8.13 -2.53
C ARG A 360 4.43 -7.97 -1.56
N GLY A 361 3.91 -6.77 -1.50
CA GLY A 361 2.78 -6.49 -0.65
C GLY A 361 2.34 -5.05 -0.77
N ILE A 362 1.24 -4.78 -0.10
CA ILE A 362 0.71 -3.45 0.07
C ILE A 362 0.22 -3.28 1.50
N THR A 363 0.40 -2.07 2.01
CA THR A 363 -0.01 -1.67 3.35
C THR A 363 -0.99 -0.51 3.24
N THR A 364 -2.06 -0.54 4.03
CA THR A 364 -3.00 0.57 4.12
C THR A 364 -2.38 1.75 4.87
N ARG A 365 -2.93 2.95 4.69
CA ARG A 365 -2.75 4.03 5.67
C ARG A 365 -3.22 3.59 7.06
N GLU A 366 -2.92 4.39 8.08
CA GLU A 366 -3.48 4.21 9.41
C GLU A 366 -4.99 4.45 9.39
N LEU A 367 -5.71 3.57 10.08
CA LEU A 367 -7.15 3.63 10.24
C LEU A 367 -7.53 3.60 11.72
N ILE A 368 -8.60 4.31 12.04
CA ILE A 368 -9.32 4.13 13.30
C ILE A 368 -10.20 2.90 13.13
N VAL A 369 -9.93 1.87 13.95
CA VAL A 369 -10.67 0.60 13.93
C VAL A 369 -11.32 0.41 15.29
N GLU A 370 -12.64 0.21 15.28
CA GLU A 370 -13.45 0.04 16.48
C GLU A 370 -14.33 -1.22 16.40
N ASN A 371 -15.12 -1.44 17.44
CA ASN A 371 -16.05 -2.56 17.49
C ASN A 371 -17.11 -2.47 16.38
N GLY A 372 -17.40 -3.60 15.74
CA GLY A 372 -18.34 -3.67 14.62
C GLY A 372 -17.74 -3.27 13.27
N PHE A 373 -16.42 -3.20 13.15
CA PHE A 373 -15.76 -2.97 11.87
C PHE A 373 -15.50 -4.30 11.14
N MET A 374 -15.44 -4.24 9.82
CA MET A 374 -15.12 -5.37 8.96
C MET A 374 -14.06 -5.02 7.93
N ILE A 375 -13.42 -6.06 7.39
CA ILE A 375 -12.56 -5.96 6.20
C ILE A 375 -13.14 -6.86 5.10
N GLN A 376 -13.26 -6.29 3.90
CA GLN A 376 -13.72 -6.94 2.69
C GLN A 376 -12.71 -6.69 1.57
N PHE A 377 -12.45 -7.71 0.76
CA PHE A 377 -11.69 -7.58 -0.48
C PHE A 377 -11.90 -8.83 -1.34
N LYS A 378 -11.72 -8.70 -2.65
CA LYS A 378 -11.56 -9.83 -3.56
C LYS A 378 -10.09 -10.14 -3.71
N ILE A 379 -9.75 -11.43 -3.79
CA ILE A 379 -8.38 -11.88 -4.05
C ILE A 379 -8.36 -13.04 -5.05
N ALA A 380 -7.35 -13.03 -5.92
CA ALA A 380 -7.02 -14.13 -6.81
C ALA A 380 -5.51 -14.41 -6.78
N VAL A 381 -5.14 -15.69 -6.66
CA VAL A 381 -3.75 -16.13 -6.54
C VAL A 381 -3.43 -17.18 -7.60
N GLY A 382 -2.51 -16.85 -8.50
CA GLY A 382 -1.95 -17.74 -9.51
C GLY A 382 -2.87 -18.15 -10.67
N CYS A 383 -4.10 -17.63 -10.75
CA CYS A 383 -5.06 -17.82 -11.87
C CYS A 383 -5.29 -19.27 -12.35
N GLY A 384 -5.03 -20.29 -11.52
CA GLY A 384 -5.09 -21.69 -11.94
C GLY A 384 -3.92 -22.17 -12.81
N GLU A 385 -2.85 -21.37 -12.97
CA GLU A 385 -1.61 -21.80 -13.63
C GLU A 385 -0.86 -22.89 -12.84
N TYR A 386 -1.08 -22.92 -11.52
CA TYR A 386 -0.44 -23.87 -10.62
C TYR A 386 -1.38 -25.05 -10.35
N THR A 387 -0.96 -26.24 -10.81
CA THR A 387 -1.74 -27.49 -10.67
C THR A 387 -1.36 -28.31 -9.45
N ASP A 388 -0.19 -28.09 -8.85
CA ASP A 388 0.26 -28.83 -7.68
C ASP A 388 -0.40 -28.30 -6.39
N SER A 389 -1.37 -29.07 -5.90
CA SER A 389 -2.11 -28.79 -4.67
C SER A 389 -1.28 -28.86 -3.40
N CYS A 390 -0.05 -29.39 -3.46
CA CYS A 390 0.82 -29.54 -2.30
C CYS A 390 1.79 -28.34 -2.12
N LEU A 391 1.89 -27.43 -3.08
CA LEU A 391 2.72 -26.24 -2.95
C LEU A 391 2.03 -25.19 -2.06
N THR A 392 2.56 -24.98 -0.84
CA THR A 392 2.08 -23.96 0.11
C THR A 392 3.03 -22.78 0.26
N ASN A 393 4.19 -22.80 -0.38
CA ASN A 393 5.33 -21.93 -0.05
C ASN A 393 5.21 -20.46 -0.49
N HIS A 394 4.07 -20.05 -1.07
CA HIS A 394 3.89 -18.71 -1.65
C HIS A 394 2.50 -18.13 -1.32
N SER A 395 2.10 -18.22 -0.06
CA SER A 395 0.85 -17.65 0.42
C SER A 395 0.95 -16.15 0.64
N ILE A 396 -0.18 -15.48 0.47
CA ILE A 396 -0.41 -14.09 0.81
C ILE A 396 -1.00 -14.08 2.22
N ARG A 397 -0.35 -13.37 3.15
CA ARG A 397 -0.83 -13.20 4.52
C ARG A 397 -1.49 -11.84 4.64
N LEU A 398 -2.67 -11.81 5.26
CA LEU A 398 -3.29 -10.57 5.73
C LEU A 398 -2.93 -10.38 7.20
N GLU A 399 -2.18 -9.31 7.45
CA GLU A 399 -1.62 -8.96 8.75
C GLU A 399 -2.07 -7.56 9.17
N TYR A 400 -1.95 -7.27 10.46
CA TYR A 400 -2.18 -5.95 11.04
C TYR A 400 -1.03 -5.53 11.95
N SER A 401 -0.88 -4.21 12.11
CA SER A 401 -0.03 -3.57 13.11
C SER A 401 -0.78 -2.39 13.73
N LYS A 402 -0.58 -2.14 15.03
CA LYS A 402 -1.08 -0.94 15.72
C LYS A 402 -0.05 0.18 15.78
N GLU A 403 1.20 -0.13 15.44
CA GLU A 403 2.34 0.76 15.55
C GLU A 403 2.88 1.04 14.14
N PRO A 404 2.56 2.20 13.57
CA PRO A 404 3.11 2.61 12.28
C PRO A 404 4.64 2.59 12.29
N GLY A 405 5.25 1.97 11.28
CA GLY A 405 6.71 1.85 11.15
C GLY A 405 7.36 0.73 11.96
N SER A 406 6.58 -0.07 12.70
CA SER A 406 7.09 -1.27 13.38
C SER A 406 7.19 -2.46 12.42
N GLU A 407 8.21 -3.30 12.59
CA GLU A 407 8.30 -4.61 11.93
C GLU A 407 7.46 -5.69 12.62
N ASN A 408 6.76 -5.34 13.71
CA ASN A 408 5.89 -6.25 14.43
C ASN A 408 4.51 -6.34 13.76
N TRP A 409 4.34 -7.37 12.95
CA TRP A 409 3.08 -7.66 12.28
C TRP A 409 2.50 -8.99 12.74
N GLU A 410 1.17 -9.03 12.89
CA GLU A 410 0.44 -10.23 13.27
C GLU A 410 -0.67 -10.54 12.29
N LEU A 411 -1.00 -11.83 12.12
CA LEU A 411 -2.17 -12.23 11.33
C LEU A 411 -3.46 -11.65 11.93
N VAL A 412 -4.31 -11.08 11.07
CA VAL A 412 -5.64 -10.60 11.44
C VAL A 412 -6.42 -11.73 12.11
N ASN A 413 -6.53 -12.88 11.45
CA ASN A 413 -7.07 -14.10 12.04
C ASN A 413 -5.98 -15.17 12.16
N ARG A 414 -5.78 -15.69 13.37
CA ARG A 414 -4.94 -16.87 13.61
C ARG A 414 -5.74 -18.15 13.33
N ALA A 415 -5.06 -19.29 13.27
CA ALA A 415 -5.74 -20.58 13.14
C ALA A 415 -6.44 -20.95 14.44
N CYS A 416 -7.77 -21.06 14.41
CA CYS A 416 -8.56 -21.56 15.53
C CYS A 416 -9.00 -23.00 15.24
N PHE A 417 -8.18 -23.94 15.71
CA PHE A 417 -8.38 -25.38 15.55
C PHE A 417 -8.70 -26.06 16.89
N PRO A 418 -9.23 -27.29 16.92
CA PRO A 418 -9.55 -28.00 18.15
C PRO A 418 -8.44 -28.01 19.23
N THR A 419 -7.17 -28.20 18.87
CA THR A 419 -6.03 -28.13 19.82
C THR A 419 -5.86 -26.76 20.45
N ASN A 420 -6.05 -25.69 19.67
CA ASN A 420 -5.82 -24.30 20.07
C ASN A 420 -7.11 -23.60 20.49
N SER A 421 -8.22 -24.32 20.63
CA SER A 421 -9.53 -23.79 21.04
C SER A 421 -9.56 -23.20 22.46
N ILE A 422 -8.49 -23.36 23.23
CA ILE A 422 -8.30 -22.83 24.59
C ILE A 422 -7.42 -21.57 24.61
N HIS A 423 -6.80 -21.20 23.48
CA HIS A 423 -6.06 -19.93 23.39
C HIS A 423 -7.04 -18.77 23.59
N SER A 424 -6.61 -17.73 24.32
CA SER A 424 -7.44 -16.55 24.62
C SER A 424 -7.96 -15.79 23.39
N GLU A 425 -7.41 -16.07 22.20
CA GLU A 425 -7.79 -15.45 20.93
C GLU A 425 -8.87 -16.22 20.15
N CYS A 426 -9.20 -17.46 20.51
CA CYS A 426 -10.23 -18.25 19.84
C CYS A 426 -11.47 -18.35 20.72
N ALA A 427 -12.63 -17.97 20.21
CA ALA A 427 -13.87 -18.17 20.94
C ALA A 427 -14.21 -19.68 21.03
N PRO A 428 -14.86 -20.13 22.12
CA PRO A 428 -15.28 -21.52 22.24
C PRO A 428 -16.18 -21.93 21.07
N ASN A 429 -15.86 -23.07 20.44
CA ASN A 429 -16.56 -23.61 19.27
C ASN A 429 -16.47 -22.74 17.99
N GLU A 430 -15.61 -21.73 17.96
CA GLU A 430 -15.33 -20.99 16.74
C GLU A 430 -14.10 -21.59 16.05
N PHE A 431 -14.30 -22.11 14.84
CA PHE A 431 -13.25 -22.75 14.07
C PHE A 431 -13.11 -22.12 12.69
N HIS A 432 -11.94 -21.54 12.45
CA HIS A 432 -11.61 -20.91 11.18
C HIS A 432 -10.13 -21.08 10.85
N ASN A 433 -9.82 -20.91 9.57
CA ASN A 433 -8.45 -20.88 9.08
C ASN A 433 -7.80 -19.52 9.41
N PRO A 434 -6.46 -19.46 9.41
CA PRO A 434 -5.78 -18.18 9.49
C PRO A 434 -6.05 -17.33 8.25
N SER A 435 -5.81 -16.02 8.33
CA SER A 435 -5.94 -15.05 7.23
C SER A 435 -4.80 -15.19 6.21
N ILE A 436 -4.71 -16.38 5.61
CA ILE A 436 -3.67 -16.81 4.67
C ILE A 436 -4.34 -17.34 3.39
N TYR A 437 -3.95 -16.74 2.26
CA TYR A 437 -4.54 -16.99 0.94
C TYR A 437 -3.49 -17.61 0.02
N SER A 438 -3.84 -18.64 -0.74
CA SER A 438 -2.89 -19.35 -1.58
C SER A 438 -3.50 -19.79 -2.90
N THR A 439 -2.64 -20.26 -3.81
CA THR A 439 -3.02 -20.86 -5.09
C THR A 439 -3.94 -22.07 -4.93
N ASN A 440 -4.06 -22.68 -3.74
CA ASN A 440 -4.95 -23.82 -3.52
C ASN A 440 -6.36 -23.38 -3.10
N THR A 441 -6.45 -22.27 -2.37
CA THR A 441 -7.70 -21.81 -1.79
C THR A 441 -8.40 -20.76 -2.67
N HIS A 442 -7.64 -19.94 -3.41
CA HIS A 442 -8.11 -18.73 -4.12
C HIS A 442 -7.62 -18.71 -5.59
N LYS A 443 -7.85 -19.81 -6.34
CA LYS A 443 -7.47 -19.95 -7.77
C LYS A 443 -8.20 -18.99 -8.71
N LYS A 444 -9.38 -18.55 -8.30
CA LYS A 444 -10.27 -17.62 -8.99
C LYS A 444 -10.59 -16.49 -8.03
N TRP A 445 -11.02 -15.36 -8.57
CA TRP A 445 -11.55 -14.25 -7.77
C TRP A 445 -12.58 -14.74 -6.76
N THR A 446 -12.26 -14.51 -5.49
CA THR A 446 -13.06 -14.93 -4.36
C THR A 446 -13.19 -13.72 -3.44
N LEU A 447 -14.42 -13.40 -3.05
CA LEU A 447 -14.72 -12.36 -2.08
C LEU A 447 -14.43 -12.89 -0.67
N VAL A 448 -13.63 -12.14 0.08
CA VAL A 448 -13.29 -12.39 1.48
C VAL A 448 -13.93 -11.28 2.31
N MET A 449 -14.66 -11.66 3.34
CA MET A 449 -15.24 -10.75 4.34
C MET A 449 -14.91 -11.28 5.72
N LEU A 450 -14.32 -10.45 6.57
CA LEU A 450 -13.94 -10.80 7.93
C LEU A 450 -14.44 -9.73 8.90
N ASP A 451 -15.03 -10.17 10.00
CA ASP A 451 -15.19 -9.33 11.18
C ASP A 451 -13.79 -9.03 11.74
N LEU A 452 -13.52 -7.76 12.04
CA LEU A 452 -12.25 -7.39 12.63
C LEU A 452 -12.25 -7.75 14.12
N PRO A 453 -11.32 -8.61 14.58
CA PRO A 453 -11.30 -9.03 15.98
C PRO A 453 -10.81 -7.90 16.88
N GLU A 454 -11.17 -7.95 18.18
CA GLU A 454 -10.84 -6.90 19.16
C GLU A 454 -9.36 -6.55 19.22
N LYS A 455 -8.49 -7.53 18.98
CA LYS A 455 -7.04 -7.32 18.91
C LYS A 455 -6.62 -6.35 17.81
N THR A 456 -7.44 -6.06 16.81
CA THR A 456 -7.15 -5.07 15.76
C THR A 456 -7.62 -3.66 16.12
N PHE A 457 -8.37 -3.47 17.20
CA PHE A 457 -8.93 -2.16 17.55
C PHE A 457 -7.84 -1.21 18.03
N SER A 458 -7.73 -0.06 17.36
CA SER A 458 -6.80 1.03 17.67
C SER A 458 -7.17 2.25 16.84
N SER A 459 -6.68 3.44 17.21
CA SER A 459 -6.78 4.64 16.38
C SER A 459 -5.74 4.70 15.25
N THR A 460 -4.80 3.74 15.20
CA THR A 460 -3.62 3.75 14.31
C THR A 460 -3.38 2.41 13.62
N THR A 461 -4.42 1.58 13.47
CA THR A 461 -4.26 0.23 12.89
C THR A 461 -3.96 0.32 11.39
N GLN A 462 -2.94 -0.40 10.95
CA GLN A 462 -2.63 -0.62 9.54
C GLN A 462 -2.86 -2.09 9.21
N PHE A 463 -3.30 -2.36 7.97
CA PHE A 463 -3.39 -3.71 7.42
C PHE A 463 -2.42 -3.88 6.28
N ARG A 464 -1.83 -5.07 6.13
CA ARG A 464 -1.01 -5.39 4.97
C ARG A 464 -1.33 -6.75 4.37
N TRP A 465 -1.26 -6.82 3.06
CA TRP A 465 -1.21 -8.08 2.31
C TRP A 465 0.23 -8.28 1.88
N ILE A 466 0.86 -9.36 2.33
CA ILE A 466 2.27 -9.63 2.05
C ILE A 466 2.46 -11.07 1.58
N GLN A 467 3.20 -11.27 0.50
CA GLN A 467 3.53 -12.59 -0.04
C GLN A 467 4.83 -13.10 0.57
N ASP A 468 4.79 -14.30 1.13
CA ASP A 468 5.97 -14.94 1.74
C ASP A 468 7.14 -15.09 0.77
N THR A 469 8.30 -14.52 1.13
CA THR A 469 9.60 -14.82 0.53
C THR A 469 10.43 -15.62 1.55
N PRO A 470 10.68 -16.93 1.33
CA PRO A 470 11.44 -17.75 2.28
C PRO A 470 12.86 -17.21 2.44
N THR A 471 13.17 -16.62 3.60
CA THR A 471 14.47 -15.98 3.89
C THR A 471 15.64 -16.96 4.04
N ASN A 472 15.38 -18.27 4.13
CA ASN A 472 16.36 -19.32 4.41
C ASN A 472 16.55 -20.37 3.30
N ILE A 473 15.98 -20.17 2.10
CA ILE A 473 16.11 -21.06 0.94
C ILE A 473 16.63 -20.21 -0.24
N PRO A 474 17.51 -20.71 -1.13
CA PRO A 474 17.87 -19.97 -2.35
C PRO A 474 16.60 -19.48 -3.05
N LYS A 475 16.51 -18.15 -3.25
CA LYS A 475 15.33 -17.39 -3.69
C LYS A 475 14.44 -18.24 -4.62
N PRO A 476 13.19 -18.55 -4.25
CA PRO A 476 12.35 -19.41 -5.07
C PRO A 476 12.10 -18.73 -6.43
N ARG A 477 12.61 -19.34 -7.49
CA ARG A 477 12.28 -18.92 -8.86
C ARG A 477 10.78 -19.13 -9.08
N ASN A 478 10.09 -18.11 -9.59
CA ASN A 478 8.68 -18.14 -10.02
C ASN A 478 7.60 -18.06 -8.93
N LEU A 479 7.58 -16.98 -8.14
CA LEU A 479 6.43 -16.66 -7.28
C LEU A 479 5.15 -16.49 -8.11
N PRO A 480 4.00 -17.05 -7.68
CA PRO A 480 2.74 -16.88 -8.37
C PRO A 480 2.32 -15.40 -8.34
N ALA A 481 1.83 -14.91 -9.48
CA ALA A 481 1.14 -13.63 -9.54
C ALA A 481 -0.09 -13.64 -8.62
N TRP A 482 -0.48 -12.50 -8.08
CA TRP A 482 -1.69 -12.34 -7.29
C TRP A 482 -2.21 -10.91 -7.37
N ALA A 483 -3.51 -10.75 -7.17
CA ALA A 483 -4.15 -9.44 -7.21
C ALA A 483 -5.25 -9.29 -6.15
N ILE A 484 -5.51 -8.05 -5.77
CA ILE A 484 -6.62 -7.65 -4.89
C ILE A 484 -7.51 -6.62 -5.60
N ASP A 485 -8.80 -6.63 -5.24
CA ASP A 485 -9.84 -5.76 -5.80
C ASP A 485 -10.95 -5.52 -4.76
N ASP A 486 -11.80 -4.50 -4.96
CA ASP A 486 -12.96 -4.16 -4.12
C ASP A 486 -12.68 -4.12 -2.61
N VAL A 487 -11.62 -3.41 -2.22
CA VAL A 487 -11.19 -3.33 -0.82
C VAL A 487 -12.09 -2.38 -0.04
N TYR A 488 -12.63 -2.84 1.08
CA TYR A 488 -13.39 -2.05 2.03
C TYR A 488 -12.93 -2.36 3.46
N ILE A 489 -12.62 -1.33 4.24
CA ILE A 489 -12.33 -1.42 5.67
C ILE A 489 -13.10 -0.30 6.36
N GLY A 490 -14.01 -0.65 7.26
CA GLY A 490 -14.87 0.33 7.92
C GLY A 490 -15.96 -0.34 8.75
N GLU A 491 -17.00 0.43 9.07
CA GLU A 491 -18.18 -0.08 9.79
C GLU A 491 -18.82 -1.24 9.02
N ALA A 492 -19.16 -2.31 9.73
CA ALA A 492 -19.73 -3.49 9.10
C ALA A 492 -21.09 -3.18 8.48
N CYS A 493 -21.22 -3.47 7.18
CA CYS A 493 -22.51 -3.49 6.52
C CYS A 493 -23.49 -4.45 7.22
N PRO A 494 -24.82 -4.19 7.17
CA PRO A 494 -25.81 -5.07 7.78
C PRO A 494 -25.63 -6.53 7.36
N SER A 495 -25.32 -7.40 8.35
CA SER A 495 -25.05 -8.83 8.14
C SER A 495 -24.01 -9.13 7.05
N MET A 496 -23.06 -8.22 6.81
CA MET A 496 -22.08 -8.28 5.72
C MET A 496 -22.71 -8.61 4.36
N CYS A 497 -23.86 -7.98 4.08
CA CYS A 497 -24.61 -8.17 2.85
C CYS A 497 -25.00 -9.64 2.59
N HIS A 498 -25.07 -10.47 3.65
CA HIS A 498 -25.30 -11.92 3.57
C HIS A 498 -24.36 -12.66 2.60
N GLY A 499 -23.23 -12.06 2.23
CA GLY A 499 -22.34 -12.58 1.18
C GLY A 499 -22.89 -12.47 -0.26
N LYS A 500 -23.99 -11.75 -0.45
CA LYS A 500 -24.71 -11.57 -1.73
C LYS A 500 -24.57 -10.18 -2.30
N GLY A 501 -23.42 -9.59 -2.07
CA GLY A 501 -23.10 -8.24 -2.47
C GLY A 501 -21.80 -7.79 -1.84
N ILE A 502 -21.42 -6.56 -2.15
CA ILE A 502 -20.25 -5.88 -1.60
C ILE A 502 -20.69 -4.70 -0.75
N CYS A 503 -19.95 -4.45 0.34
CA CYS A 503 -20.10 -3.25 1.14
C CYS A 503 -19.36 -2.09 0.45
N VAL A 504 -20.10 -1.01 0.17
CA VAL A 504 -19.57 0.23 -0.42
C VAL A 504 -20.08 1.38 0.43
N GLN A 505 -19.17 2.09 1.10
CA GLN A 505 -19.48 3.24 1.96
C GLN A 505 -20.58 2.93 3.00
N GLY A 506 -20.44 1.80 3.70
CA GLY A 506 -21.39 1.33 4.71
C GLY A 506 -22.76 0.85 4.19
N LYS A 507 -22.92 0.67 2.87
CA LYS A 507 -24.15 0.17 2.25
C LYS A 507 -23.90 -1.06 1.38
N CYS A 508 -24.85 -2.00 1.42
CA CYS A 508 -24.78 -3.18 0.58
C CYS A 508 -25.20 -2.90 -0.86
N GLN A 509 -24.28 -3.17 -1.79
CA GLN A 509 -24.56 -3.28 -3.21
C GLN A 509 -24.77 -4.75 -3.56
N CYS A 510 -26.03 -5.14 -3.75
CA CYS A 510 -26.40 -6.54 -3.94
C CYS A 510 -26.05 -7.07 -5.33
N ASP A 511 -25.68 -8.35 -5.36
CA ASP A 511 -25.50 -9.12 -6.59
C ASP A 511 -26.82 -9.26 -7.35
N LEU A 512 -26.71 -9.55 -8.65
CA LEU A 512 -27.86 -9.80 -9.50
C LEU A 512 -28.76 -10.90 -8.92
N GLY A 513 -30.05 -10.58 -8.71
CA GLY A 513 -31.05 -11.48 -8.14
C GLY A 513 -31.27 -11.31 -6.63
N PHE A 514 -30.43 -10.53 -5.95
CA PHE A 514 -30.57 -10.15 -4.54
C PHE A 514 -30.95 -8.68 -4.41
N SER A 515 -31.62 -8.32 -3.32
CA SER A 515 -32.02 -6.93 -3.04
C SER A 515 -32.35 -6.77 -1.55
N GLY A 516 -32.63 -5.54 -1.12
CA GLY A 516 -32.84 -5.19 0.29
C GLY A 516 -31.62 -4.49 0.88
N ALA A 517 -31.70 -4.13 2.16
CA ALA A 517 -30.63 -3.39 2.84
C ALA A 517 -29.41 -4.26 3.18
N ASP A 518 -29.60 -5.58 3.24
CA ASP A 518 -28.62 -6.59 3.66
C ASP A 518 -28.44 -7.71 2.62
N CYS A 519 -29.02 -7.57 1.43
CA CYS A 519 -29.00 -8.55 0.32
C CYS A 519 -29.47 -9.96 0.71
N LYS A 520 -30.31 -10.07 1.74
CA LYS A 520 -30.79 -11.35 2.24
C LYS A 520 -31.51 -12.16 1.15
N PRO A 521 -31.23 -13.47 1.01
CA PRO A 521 -31.98 -14.36 0.14
C PRO A 521 -33.49 -14.35 0.46
N SER A 522 -34.34 -14.21 -0.57
CA SER A 522 -35.80 -14.13 -0.41
C SER A 522 -36.55 -14.94 -1.47
N ARG A 523 -37.69 -15.54 -1.09
CA ARG A 523 -38.57 -16.31 -1.97
C ARG A 523 -39.32 -15.47 -3.02
N ASN A 524 -39.44 -14.15 -2.79
CA ASN A 524 -40.38 -13.28 -3.50
C ASN A 524 -39.76 -12.40 -4.60
N LEU A 525 -38.48 -12.57 -4.95
CA LEU A 525 -37.82 -11.72 -5.94
C LEU A 525 -37.99 -12.28 -7.36
N ILE A 526 -38.22 -11.38 -8.32
CA ILE A 526 -38.53 -11.65 -9.75
C ILE A 526 -37.40 -12.44 -10.47
N ALA A 527 -36.26 -12.65 -9.82
CA ALA A 527 -35.12 -13.45 -10.31
C ALA A 527 -34.58 -14.49 -9.29
N ALA A 528 -35.29 -14.77 -8.17
CA ALA A 528 -34.78 -15.69 -7.15
C ALA A 528 -34.86 -17.17 -7.58
N ARG A 529 -33.74 -17.88 -7.43
CA ARG A 529 -33.65 -19.34 -7.51
C ARG A 529 -34.47 -19.94 -6.36
N ILE A 530 -35.46 -20.79 -6.66
CA ILE A 530 -36.14 -21.59 -5.64
C ILE A 530 -35.11 -22.55 -5.06
N LEU A 531 -34.76 -22.36 -3.80
CA LEU A 531 -33.81 -23.22 -3.11
C LEU A 531 -34.46 -24.56 -2.78
N PRO A 532 -33.73 -25.68 -2.94
CA PRO A 532 -34.28 -27.00 -2.64
C PRO A 532 -34.52 -27.15 -1.14
N THR A 533 -35.69 -27.71 -0.79
CA THR A 533 -36.09 -28.05 0.58
C THR A 533 -35.68 -29.47 0.98
N THR A 534 -35.13 -30.24 0.03
CA THR A 534 -34.69 -31.62 0.21
C THR A 534 -33.28 -31.77 -0.33
N PHE A 535 -32.44 -32.50 0.40
CA PHE A 535 -31.09 -32.84 -0.03
C PHE A 535 -30.88 -34.33 0.14
N LEU A 536 -30.43 -35.01 -0.91
CA LEU A 536 -30.08 -36.44 -0.85
C LEU A 536 -28.93 -36.70 -1.82
N ASP A 537 -27.82 -37.20 -1.29
CA ASP A 537 -26.71 -37.68 -2.11
C ASP A 537 -26.10 -38.97 -1.52
N SER A 538 -26.05 -40.01 -2.35
CA SER A 538 -25.39 -41.28 -2.05
C SER A 538 -24.10 -41.47 -2.86
N PHE A 539 -23.67 -40.47 -3.62
CA PHE A 539 -22.44 -40.44 -4.44
C PHE A 539 -22.27 -41.52 -5.53
N GLU A 540 -23.23 -42.44 -5.68
CA GLU A 540 -23.20 -43.52 -6.68
C GLU A 540 -23.11 -43.01 -8.12
N ASN A 541 -23.78 -41.89 -8.40
CA ASN A 541 -23.82 -41.24 -9.71
C ASN A 541 -22.70 -40.21 -9.91
N GLY A 542 -21.72 -40.13 -8.99
CA GLY A 542 -20.68 -39.11 -8.99
C GLY A 542 -21.09 -37.82 -8.27
N LEU A 543 -20.23 -36.80 -8.34
CA LEU A 543 -20.51 -35.48 -7.72
C LEU A 543 -21.50 -34.69 -8.56
N SER A 544 -22.64 -34.34 -7.96
CA SER A 544 -23.63 -33.45 -8.57
C SER A 544 -23.28 -31.99 -8.31
N ALA A 545 -23.04 -31.23 -9.38
CA ALA A 545 -22.87 -29.77 -9.31
C ALA A 545 -24.16 -29.03 -8.89
N ASP A 546 -25.32 -29.70 -8.84
CA ASP A 546 -26.58 -29.12 -8.35
C ASP A 546 -26.76 -29.25 -6.84
N LEU A 547 -25.98 -30.12 -6.20
CA LEU A 547 -26.05 -30.36 -4.76
C LEU A 547 -24.87 -29.74 -4.02
N TRP A 548 -23.66 -29.83 -4.57
CA TRP A 548 -22.45 -29.37 -3.90
C TRP A 548 -21.91 -28.10 -4.54
N GLU A 549 -21.65 -27.09 -3.72
CA GLU A 549 -21.02 -25.84 -4.15
C GLU A 549 -19.50 -25.99 -4.15
N VAL A 550 -18.96 -26.58 -3.08
CA VAL A 550 -17.52 -26.75 -2.90
C VAL A 550 -17.21 -28.21 -2.57
N VAL A 551 -16.27 -28.80 -3.30
CA VAL A 551 -15.60 -30.05 -2.94
C VAL A 551 -14.11 -29.84 -3.18
N LYS A 552 -13.34 -29.56 -2.12
CA LYS A 552 -11.89 -29.39 -2.18
C LYS A 552 -11.22 -30.55 -1.46
N GLY A 553 -10.16 -31.09 -2.07
CA GLY A 553 -9.35 -32.13 -1.46
C GLY A 553 -9.91 -33.56 -1.55
N GLY A 554 -11.00 -33.77 -2.30
CA GLY A 554 -11.68 -35.07 -2.40
C GLY A 554 -12.27 -35.38 -3.76
N TRP A 555 -12.53 -36.67 -3.98
CA TRP A 555 -13.13 -37.24 -5.19
C TRP A 555 -14.00 -38.44 -4.83
N ILE A 556 -14.83 -38.90 -5.77
CA ILE A 556 -15.65 -40.09 -5.55
C ILE A 556 -14.81 -41.34 -5.72
N SER A 557 -14.74 -42.18 -4.69
CA SER A 557 -13.93 -43.39 -4.69
C SER A 557 -14.52 -44.49 -3.81
N GLN A 558 -13.85 -45.65 -3.77
CA GLN A 558 -14.11 -46.75 -2.85
C GLN A 558 -12.91 -46.99 -1.91
N GLU A 559 -11.98 -46.04 -1.83
CA GLU A 559 -10.65 -46.20 -1.21
C GLU A 559 -10.71 -46.33 0.33
N CYS A 560 -11.79 -45.86 0.96
CA CYS A 560 -12.08 -46.11 2.39
C CYS A 560 -12.87 -47.41 2.64
N GLY A 561 -12.90 -48.33 1.67
CA GLY A 561 -13.61 -49.61 1.77
C GLY A 561 -15.13 -49.43 1.84
N SER A 562 -15.83 -50.49 2.25
CA SER A 562 -17.29 -50.44 2.42
C SER A 562 -17.67 -49.71 3.71
N LEU A 563 -18.59 -48.74 3.62
CA LEU A 563 -19.18 -48.07 4.78
C LEU A 563 -20.36 -48.87 5.39
N ALA A 564 -20.42 -50.18 5.13
CA ALA A 564 -21.47 -51.06 5.61
C ALA A 564 -21.53 -51.15 7.15
N PRO A 565 -22.73 -51.37 7.74
CA PRO A 565 -24.03 -51.55 7.08
C PRO A 565 -24.73 -50.24 6.71
N HIS A 566 -24.09 -49.09 6.91
CA HIS A 566 -24.74 -47.78 6.86
C HIS A 566 -24.63 -47.07 5.51
N GLY A 567 -23.63 -47.45 4.72
CA GLY A 567 -23.40 -47.03 3.34
C GLY A 567 -22.81 -48.19 2.54
N GLY A 568 -22.81 -48.08 1.22
CA GLY A 568 -22.30 -49.14 0.36
C GLY A 568 -22.19 -48.68 -1.08
N GLY A 569 -21.08 -49.02 -1.72
CA GLY A 569 -20.77 -48.54 -3.06
C GLY A 569 -19.68 -47.47 -3.01
N LYS A 570 -19.86 -46.40 -3.77
CA LYS A 570 -18.94 -45.26 -3.87
C LYS A 570 -19.30 -44.20 -2.84
N HIS A 571 -18.29 -43.46 -2.38
CA HIS A 571 -18.48 -42.39 -1.40
C HIS A 571 -17.57 -41.21 -1.75
N LEU A 572 -17.84 -40.06 -1.14
CA LEU A 572 -16.95 -38.91 -1.22
C LEU A 572 -15.73 -39.17 -0.33
N TYR A 573 -14.56 -39.32 -0.95
CA TYR A 573 -13.30 -39.61 -0.29
C TYR A 573 -12.38 -38.39 -0.31
N MET A 574 -11.85 -38.03 0.87
CA MET A 574 -11.01 -36.86 1.09
C MET A 574 -9.59 -37.29 1.41
N GLY A 575 -8.67 -37.11 0.46
CA GLY A 575 -7.30 -37.62 0.56
C GLY A 575 -6.24 -36.83 -0.20
N GLU A 576 -6.60 -35.74 -0.87
CA GLU A 576 -5.63 -34.91 -1.61
C GLU A 576 -4.91 -33.92 -0.67
N CYS A 577 -3.87 -33.25 -1.16
CA CYS A 577 -3.27 -32.09 -0.49
C CYS A 577 -4.20 -30.87 -0.42
N GLY A 578 -3.81 -29.88 0.38
CA GLY A 578 -4.46 -28.57 0.43
C GLY A 578 -5.69 -28.55 1.32
N ARG A 579 -6.71 -27.76 0.97
CA ARG A 579 -7.92 -27.64 1.80
C ARG A 579 -8.84 -28.83 1.56
N ARG A 580 -9.20 -29.56 2.63
CA ARG A 580 -10.17 -30.66 2.60
C ARG A 580 -11.51 -30.21 3.19
N GLU A 581 -12.41 -29.80 2.33
CA GLU A 581 -13.75 -29.37 2.73
C GLU A 581 -14.78 -29.71 1.67
N THR A 582 -16.02 -29.91 2.12
CA THR A 582 -17.17 -29.92 1.23
C THR A 582 -18.29 -29.08 1.79
N VAL A 583 -18.95 -28.32 0.90
CA VAL A 583 -20.02 -27.37 1.23
C VAL A 583 -21.20 -27.62 0.31
N THR A 584 -22.39 -27.76 0.90
CA THR A 584 -23.63 -27.88 0.13
C THR A 584 -23.92 -26.59 -0.63
N LYS A 585 -24.68 -26.68 -1.72
CA LYS A 585 -25.40 -25.51 -2.24
C LYS A 585 -26.38 -24.98 -1.20
N GLU A 586 -26.84 -23.76 -1.42
CA GLU A 586 -27.85 -23.13 -0.58
C GLU A 586 -29.15 -23.93 -0.57
N LEU A 587 -29.71 -24.07 0.63
CA LEU A 587 -30.91 -24.83 0.88
C LEU A 587 -31.95 -23.94 1.56
N ASP A 588 -33.20 -24.31 1.37
CA ASP A 588 -34.29 -23.81 2.20
C ASP A 588 -34.51 -24.76 3.38
N ALA A 589 -33.87 -24.44 4.51
CA ALA A 589 -33.98 -25.23 5.73
C ALA A 589 -35.07 -24.76 6.68
N SER A 590 -35.96 -23.84 6.25
CA SER A 590 -37.02 -23.31 7.10
C SER A 590 -37.96 -24.38 7.68
N LEU A 591 -38.13 -25.50 6.96
CA LEU A 591 -38.90 -26.67 7.42
C LEU A 591 -38.02 -27.90 7.70
N ALA A 592 -36.69 -27.75 7.61
CA ALA A 592 -35.77 -28.85 7.84
C ALA A 592 -35.73 -29.25 9.32
N ILE A 593 -35.76 -30.55 9.57
CA ILE A 593 -35.79 -31.13 10.93
C ILE A 593 -34.51 -31.88 11.25
N LYS A 594 -33.95 -32.62 10.29
CA LYS A 594 -32.80 -33.50 10.54
C LYS A 594 -31.79 -33.46 9.40
N LEU A 595 -30.51 -33.48 9.76
CA LEU A 595 -29.38 -33.76 8.89
C LEU A 595 -28.81 -35.14 9.24
N MET A 596 -28.69 -36.00 8.25
CA MET A 596 -28.17 -37.36 8.40
C MET A 596 -27.06 -37.61 7.39
N PHE A 597 -26.05 -38.37 7.79
CA PHE A 597 -24.96 -38.79 6.90
C PHE A 597 -24.20 -39.95 7.53
N VAL A 598 -23.36 -40.60 6.73
CA VAL A 598 -22.42 -41.63 7.19
C VAL A 598 -21.02 -41.08 7.10
N LEU A 599 -20.27 -41.18 8.19
CA LEU A 599 -18.90 -40.70 8.28
C LEU A 599 -17.95 -41.80 8.72
N ARG A 600 -16.77 -41.82 8.09
CA ARG A 600 -15.60 -42.60 8.51
C ARG A 600 -14.35 -41.72 8.44
N ILE A 601 -13.48 -41.81 9.44
CA ILE A 601 -12.18 -41.11 9.49
C ILE A 601 -11.08 -42.16 9.73
N GLY A 602 -10.33 -42.48 8.68
CA GLY A 602 -9.36 -43.56 8.66
C GLY A 602 -9.95 -44.97 8.88
N THR A 603 -9.07 -45.98 8.84
CA THR A 603 -9.38 -47.38 9.11
C THR A 603 -8.40 -48.00 10.11
N GLU A 604 -8.87 -48.98 10.89
CA GLU A 604 -8.03 -49.84 11.74
C GLU A 604 -7.32 -50.94 10.95
N GLU A 605 -7.82 -51.26 9.75
CA GLU A 605 -7.42 -52.46 8.99
C GLU A 605 -6.09 -52.30 8.21
N GLY A 606 -5.33 -51.22 8.46
CA GLY A 606 -4.00 -51.03 7.87
C GLY A 606 -3.98 -50.80 6.35
N PHE A 607 -5.11 -50.47 5.73
CA PHE A 607 -5.14 -50.07 4.32
C PHE A 607 -4.40 -48.74 4.14
N SER A 608 -3.40 -48.72 3.26
CA SER A 608 -2.65 -47.52 2.91
C SER A 608 -3.55 -46.41 2.33
N GLN A 609 -4.69 -46.79 1.77
CA GLN A 609 -5.63 -45.92 1.06
C GLN A 609 -6.65 -45.20 1.95
N CYS A 610 -6.72 -45.45 3.26
CA CYS A 610 -7.62 -44.69 4.15
C CYS A 610 -7.14 -44.77 5.59
N HIS A 611 -6.03 -44.11 5.90
CA HIS A 611 -5.36 -44.24 7.18
C HIS A 611 -5.42 -42.94 7.98
N ILE A 612 -5.14 -43.03 9.28
CA ILE A 612 -5.05 -41.87 10.15
C ILE A 612 -3.96 -42.05 11.19
N ASN A 613 -3.11 -41.04 11.34
CA ASN A 613 -2.04 -41.06 12.31
C ASN A 613 -2.47 -40.31 13.59
N LEU A 614 -2.88 -41.08 14.59
CA LEU A 614 -3.31 -40.58 15.89
C LEU A 614 -2.17 -40.31 16.87
N LEU A 615 -0.93 -40.67 16.51
CA LEU A 615 0.25 -40.45 17.36
C LEU A 615 0.79 -39.02 17.26
N HIS A 616 0.32 -38.25 16.27
CA HIS A 616 0.71 -36.85 16.08
C HIS A 616 0.12 -35.97 17.20
N PRO A 617 0.88 -34.97 17.74
CA PRO A 617 0.39 -34.07 18.79
C PRO A 617 -0.92 -33.35 18.43
N SER A 618 -1.05 -32.93 17.16
CA SER A 618 -2.26 -32.31 16.61
C SER A 618 -3.34 -33.31 16.14
N SER A 619 -3.44 -34.47 16.79
CA SER A 619 -4.40 -35.53 16.38
C SER A 619 -5.87 -35.08 16.47
N SER A 620 -6.21 -34.17 17.39
CA SER A 620 -7.57 -33.59 17.46
C SER A 620 -7.89 -32.68 16.28
N ASP A 621 -6.90 -32.05 15.65
CA ASP A 621 -7.11 -31.17 14.49
C ASP A 621 -7.38 -31.95 13.20
N LYS A 622 -7.14 -33.26 13.22
CA LYS A 622 -7.47 -34.19 12.13
C LYS A 622 -8.95 -34.60 12.12
N SER A 623 -9.72 -34.14 13.10
CA SER A 623 -11.16 -34.35 13.20
C SER A 623 -11.92 -33.69 12.05
N VAL A 624 -13.13 -34.19 11.77
CA VAL A 624 -14.03 -33.55 10.79
C VAL A 624 -15.05 -32.69 11.54
N ILE A 625 -15.07 -31.40 11.23
CA ILE A 625 -15.97 -30.42 11.84
C ILE A 625 -17.20 -30.25 10.94
N LEU A 626 -18.39 -30.34 11.53
CA LEU A 626 -19.66 -30.00 10.89
C LEU A 626 -20.12 -28.61 11.34
N GLN A 627 -20.33 -27.73 10.36
CA GLN A 627 -20.77 -26.36 10.56
C GLN A 627 -21.90 -26.00 9.60
N TYR A 628 -22.60 -24.90 9.91
CA TYR A 628 -23.53 -24.26 8.98
C TYR A 628 -23.21 -22.78 8.82
N SER A 629 -23.68 -22.19 7.73
CA SER A 629 -23.60 -20.75 7.49
C SER A 629 -24.92 -20.22 6.94
N ILE A 630 -25.29 -19.03 7.39
CA ILE A 630 -26.50 -18.30 6.97
C ILE A 630 -26.17 -17.02 6.17
N ASN A 631 -24.87 -16.77 5.93
CA ASN A 631 -24.32 -15.58 5.29
C ASN A 631 -23.25 -15.99 4.26
N ASP A 632 -23.58 -16.97 3.43
CA ASP A 632 -22.75 -17.43 2.30
C ASP A 632 -21.36 -18.00 2.64
N GLY A 633 -21.13 -18.36 3.89
CA GLY A 633 -19.85 -18.89 4.35
C GLY A 633 -18.86 -17.82 4.81
N ILE A 634 -19.33 -16.58 5.05
CA ILE A 634 -18.57 -15.54 5.75
C ILE A 634 -18.24 -16.02 7.17
N SER A 635 -19.27 -16.35 7.96
CA SER A 635 -19.12 -16.98 9.27
C SER A 635 -19.71 -18.38 9.28
N TRP A 636 -19.15 -19.24 10.13
CA TRP A 636 -19.50 -20.65 10.22
C TRP A 636 -19.78 -21.05 11.66
N GLU A 637 -21.04 -21.39 11.90
CA GLU A 637 -21.54 -21.79 13.21
C GLU A 637 -21.35 -23.29 13.43
N PHE A 638 -20.92 -23.67 14.63
CA PHE A 638 -20.60 -25.04 14.99
C PHE A 638 -21.85 -25.91 15.25
N ILE A 639 -21.85 -27.13 14.72
CA ILE A 639 -22.84 -28.17 15.03
C ILE A 639 -22.19 -29.31 15.81
N ALA A 640 -21.12 -29.89 15.28
CA ALA A 640 -20.49 -31.07 15.87
C ALA A 640 -19.03 -31.26 15.45
N LEU A 641 -18.24 -31.85 16.35
CA LEU A 641 -16.86 -32.27 16.13
C LEU A 641 -16.79 -33.79 16.08
N HIS A 642 -16.24 -34.35 15.01
CA HIS A 642 -16.11 -35.79 14.82
C HIS A 642 -14.65 -36.22 15.00
N SER A 643 -14.33 -36.73 16.18
CA SER A 643 -12.96 -37.17 16.51
C SER A 643 -12.52 -38.35 15.66
N ALA A 644 -11.31 -38.26 15.11
CA ALA A 644 -10.67 -39.36 14.40
C ALA A 644 -10.63 -40.68 15.21
N MET A 645 -10.61 -40.62 16.55
CA MET A 645 -10.59 -41.81 17.40
C MET A 645 -11.91 -42.58 17.37
N ASP A 646 -13.03 -41.87 17.30
CA ASP A 646 -14.37 -42.46 17.40
C ASP A 646 -14.89 -42.97 16.05
N PHE A 647 -14.43 -42.37 14.95
CA PHE A 647 -14.97 -42.55 13.61
C PHE A 647 -14.14 -43.47 12.69
N LYS A 648 -13.22 -44.30 13.24
CA LYS A 648 -12.49 -45.31 12.44
C LYS A 648 -13.37 -46.38 11.81
N LYS A 649 -14.54 -46.63 12.44
CA LYS A 649 -15.61 -47.47 11.90
C LYS A 649 -16.71 -46.56 11.36
N PRO A 650 -17.32 -46.91 10.21
CA PRO A 650 -18.39 -46.10 9.63
C PRO A 650 -19.56 -45.96 10.61
N ARG A 651 -20.03 -44.74 10.84
CA ARG A 651 -21.18 -44.44 11.71
C ARG A 651 -22.20 -43.61 10.95
N ARG A 652 -23.49 -43.97 11.08
CA ARG A 652 -24.60 -43.12 10.65
C ARG A 652 -24.92 -42.10 11.74
N LEU A 653 -24.85 -40.83 11.39
CA LEU A 653 -25.08 -39.69 12.25
C LEU A 653 -26.43 -39.06 11.95
N VAL A 654 -27.06 -38.52 12.98
CA VAL A 654 -28.36 -37.84 12.92
C VAL A 654 -28.29 -36.63 13.83
N TYR A 655 -28.36 -35.44 13.25
CA TYR A 655 -28.41 -34.16 13.97
C TYR A 655 -29.75 -33.49 13.75
N GLU A 656 -30.30 -32.88 14.80
CA GLU A 656 -31.41 -31.94 14.65
C GLU A 656 -30.89 -30.63 14.07
N ILE A 657 -31.62 -30.04 13.12
CA ILE A 657 -31.23 -28.75 12.54
C ILE A 657 -31.37 -27.66 13.62
N PRO A 658 -30.30 -26.92 13.96
CA PRO A 658 -30.38 -25.83 14.93
C PRO A 658 -31.42 -24.79 14.51
N GLU A 659 -32.13 -24.19 15.46
CA GLU A 659 -33.15 -23.19 15.16
C GLU A 659 -32.63 -22.00 14.33
N PRO A 660 -31.42 -21.43 14.60
CA PRO A 660 -30.86 -20.36 13.77
C PRO A 660 -30.51 -20.80 12.34
N ALA A 661 -30.34 -22.11 12.11
CA ALA A 661 -30.05 -22.68 10.79
C ALA A 661 -31.32 -22.91 9.94
N LYS A 662 -32.52 -22.79 10.54
CA LYS A 662 -33.81 -22.99 9.84
C LYS A 662 -34.22 -21.75 9.05
N VAL A 663 -33.39 -21.36 8.10
CA VAL A 663 -33.56 -20.17 7.28
C VAL A 663 -33.54 -20.51 5.79
N TYR A 664 -33.94 -19.53 4.97
CA TYR A 664 -33.82 -19.60 3.52
C TYR A 664 -32.39 -19.18 3.13
N GLY A 665 -31.62 -20.06 2.49
CA GLY A 665 -30.23 -19.77 2.08
C GLY A 665 -29.16 -20.31 3.02
N VAL A 666 -29.44 -21.38 3.77
CA VAL A 666 -28.42 -22.01 4.63
C VAL A 666 -27.50 -22.92 3.83
N ARG A 667 -26.25 -23.06 4.29
CA ARG A 667 -25.27 -24.04 3.78
C ARG A 667 -24.73 -24.89 4.92
N PHE A 668 -24.38 -26.14 4.63
CA PHE A 668 -23.67 -27.02 5.56
C PHE A 668 -22.27 -27.33 5.05
N ARG A 669 -21.30 -27.40 5.96
CA ARG A 669 -19.89 -27.69 5.65
C ARG A 669 -19.36 -28.83 6.51
N TRP A 670 -18.62 -29.73 5.86
CA TRP A 670 -17.73 -30.68 6.50
C TRP A 670 -16.29 -30.29 6.17
N TRP A 671 -15.47 -30.08 7.19
CA TRP A 671 -14.11 -29.58 7.02
C TRP A 671 -13.15 -30.30 7.94
N GLN A 672 -11.98 -30.66 7.40
CA GLN A 672 -10.85 -31.18 8.15
C GLN A 672 -9.78 -30.09 8.28
N PRO A 673 -9.53 -29.55 9.50
CA PRO A 673 -8.56 -28.46 9.71
C PRO A 673 -7.11 -28.83 9.40
N PHE A 674 -6.68 -30.03 9.76
CA PHE A 674 -5.28 -30.45 9.64
C PHE A 674 -5.15 -31.88 9.09
N HIS A 675 -4.11 -32.11 8.29
CA HIS A 675 -3.69 -33.43 7.81
C HIS A 675 -2.20 -33.41 7.43
N GLU A 676 -1.56 -34.58 7.38
CA GLU A 676 -0.12 -34.70 7.06
C GLU A 676 0.20 -34.67 5.55
N GLY A 677 -0.82 -34.53 4.69
CA GLY A 677 -0.64 -34.29 3.25
C GLY A 677 -1.34 -35.34 2.40
N ARG A 678 -0.93 -35.42 1.14
CA ARG A 678 -1.56 -36.32 0.16
C ARG A 678 -1.48 -37.77 0.62
N GLY A 679 -2.63 -38.42 0.66
CA GLY A 679 -2.74 -39.82 1.03
C GLY A 679 -2.59 -40.08 2.52
N TYR A 680 -2.60 -39.06 3.39
CA TYR A 680 -2.60 -39.19 4.85
C TYR A 680 -3.88 -38.62 5.47
N ASP A 681 -4.30 -39.17 6.62
CA ASP A 681 -5.41 -38.71 7.46
C ASP A 681 -6.74 -38.58 6.71
N GLN A 682 -7.11 -39.61 5.96
CA GLN A 682 -8.27 -39.55 5.07
C GLN A 682 -9.61 -39.78 5.78
N TRP A 683 -10.67 -39.22 5.21
CA TRP A 683 -12.04 -39.44 5.65
C TRP A 683 -12.99 -39.64 4.47
N ALA A 684 -14.12 -40.29 4.74
CA ALA A 684 -15.14 -40.59 3.76
C ALA A 684 -16.53 -40.18 4.27
N LEU A 685 -17.31 -39.59 3.37
CA LEU A 685 -18.68 -39.14 3.59
C LEU A 685 -19.62 -39.85 2.60
N ASP A 686 -20.74 -40.36 3.11
CA ASP A 686 -21.73 -41.07 2.31
C ASP A 686 -23.17 -40.81 2.82
N ASN A 687 -24.17 -41.08 1.98
CA ASN A 687 -25.61 -41.01 2.29
C ASN A 687 -26.02 -39.73 3.03
N VAL A 688 -25.68 -38.57 2.47
CA VAL A 688 -26.02 -37.26 3.04
C VAL A 688 -27.48 -36.94 2.73
N GLU A 689 -28.28 -36.69 3.77
CA GLU A 689 -29.72 -36.49 3.68
C GLU A 689 -30.18 -35.35 4.60
N ILE A 690 -30.95 -34.41 4.05
CA ILE A 690 -31.65 -33.38 4.84
C ILE A 690 -33.15 -33.59 4.67
N VAL A 691 -33.81 -33.87 5.79
CA VAL A 691 -35.24 -34.17 5.86
C VAL A 691 -36.00 -32.97 6.37
N SER A 692 -37.07 -32.63 5.67
CA SER A 692 -38.00 -31.55 6.01
C SER A 692 -39.33 -32.11 6.50
N ALA A 693 -40.00 -31.37 7.39
CA ALA A 693 -41.34 -31.70 7.85
C ALA A 693 -42.34 -31.66 6.67
N PRO A 694 -43.35 -32.55 6.65
CA PRO A 694 -44.39 -32.48 5.63
C PRO A 694 -45.13 -31.14 5.72
N TYR A 695 -45.29 -30.48 4.57
CA TYR A 695 -45.98 -29.19 4.43
C TYR A 695 -47.46 -29.33 4.82
N ASP A 696 -47.89 -28.71 5.93
CA ASP A 696 -49.30 -28.67 6.32
C ASP A 696 -50.01 -27.49 5.65
N SER A 697 -50.77 -27.81 4.59
CA SER A 697 -51.52 -26.84 3.77
C SER A 697 -52.74 -26.22 4.45
N ARG A 698 -52.95 -26.42 5.77
CA ARG A 698 -54.15 -25.97 6.49
C ARG A 698 -53.94 -24.79 7.46
N ARG A 699 -52.79 -24.14 7.45
CA ARG A 699 -52.53 -22.93 8.26
C ARG A 699 -52.21 -21.72 7.37
N HIS A 700 -53.21 -21.24 6.66
CA HIS A 700 -53.29 -19.84 6.22
C HIS A 700 -54.71 -19.34 6.34
#